data_AF-A0A952N8M4-F1
#
_entry.id   AF-A0A952N8M4-F1
#
_cell.length_a   1.000
_cell.length_b   1.000
_cell.length_c   1.000
_cell.angle_alpha   90.00
_cell.angle_beta   90.00
_cell.angle_gamma   90.00
#
_symmetry.space_group_name_H-M   'P 1'
#
loop_
_entity.id
_entity.type
_entity.pdbx_description
1 polymer ?
#
loop_
_entity_poly.entity_id
_entity_poly.type
_entity_poly.pdbx_seq_one_letter_code
_entity_poly.pdbx_strand_id
1 'polypeptide(L)'
;MKYFKKFYGLITGLFVFIVYLQTIAPSVIQIDTGELASAQALLGIAHPTGYPLFTMLGYLWTLLPFNYSTIYQLNLLAAVWCAGGVIFFIYTMREFLLNISLFVTSKTEKTIQSPKKKKGKEVKVVNVPQTTEVKIPEFVIYFSSIFGGLILGFSKTFWFQSTSVEVYSLHILLISLILFTLIRAYVNSKKYNSYNYWFLFSIALAFGFSNHMTTLLILPLTAYLYFSLFGVKKESIIRLGLMLLIFFPLLIAVYSYLPIRAAQNPVINWGNPIDLERIFRHVSGKQYQVWLFSSFDSAKKQFSFFISNLPIEITIHLILSIIGLIVSLINFRKLFFIASILFVSTVLYSINYDIVDIDTYFLLAYFATSIFSVIGIIQIFEWLNHKHIKFALPSIVIIVFLAVHILLTYNKVDQTDIYVFEDYTKEILRASDENSIIFSYQWDFFLSASYYFQFVENYRKDVVVIDKELLRRSWYYKQIETAYPGVTKPINATINQFLDALRPFERSENFNAQLLETLFQKIMTDLVALNVDERTFYIGPEIFENEMQKKQFQLPEGYTIVPDIFFFKVVKGNDYVEAKNPDFKIRFPKKRNYYHETIEKLIGGMLVRRALYEMQFDKLERAKVYIDKIRTVFPNYPIPSGLSEAINRSTSSMNLN
;
A
#
# COMPACT_ATOMS: atom_id res chain seq x y z
N MET A 1 1.11 20.94 33.91
CA MET A 1 0.79 21.55 32.61
C MET A 1 1.99 21.77 31.66
N LYS A 2 3.11 22.39 32.09
CA LYS A 2 4.24 22.77 31.20
C LYS A 2 4.85 21.59 30.42
N TYR A 3 5.11 20.46 31.09
CA TYR A 3 5.67 19.26 30.45
C TYR A 3 4.69 18.58 29.49
N PHE A 4 3.41 18.45 29.87
CA PHE A 4 2.37 17.96 28.98
C PHE A 4 2.29 18.78 27.69
N LYS A 5 2.26 20.12 27.78
CA LYS A 5 2.24 21.00 26.61
C LYS A 5 3.45 20.84 25.68
N LYS A 6 4.59 20.39 26.22
CA LYS A 6 5.81 20.15 25.43
C LYS A 6 5.75 18.79 24.72
N PHE A 7 5.21 17.76 25.37
CA PHE A 7 5.34 16.36 24.94
C PHE A 7 4.02 15.68 24.54
N TYR A 8 2.86 16.34 24.60
CA TYR A 8 1.56 15.71 24.33
C TYR A 8 1.51 14.99 22.98
N GLY A 9 2.03 15.60 21.90
CA GLY A 9 2.07 14.96 20.58
C GLY A 9 2.89 13.67 20.59
N LEU A 10 4.07 13.69 21.20
CA LEU A 10 4.94 12.51 21.34
C LEU A 10 4.33 11.43 22.23
N ILE A 11 3.68 11.82 23.34
CA ILE A 11 2.97 10.88 24.22
C ILE A 11 1.81 10.20 23.45
N THR A 12 1.04 10.97 22.68
CA THR A 12 -0.03 10.43 21.83
C THR A 12 0.53 9.52 20.74
N GLY A 13 1.61 9.91 20.07
CA GLY A 13 2.27 9.06 19.06
C GLY A 13 2.80 7.76 19.65
N LEU A 14 3.40 7.81 20.84
CA LEU A 14 3.84 6.61 21.55
C LEU A 14 2.66 5.69 21.92
N PHE A 15 1.54 6.27 22.37
CA PHE A 15 0.32 5.50 22.63
C PHE A 15 -0.19 4.81 21.35
N VAL A 16 -0.27 5.53 20.24
CA VAL A 16 -0.67 4.97 18.94
C VAL A 16 0.27 3.85 18.51
N PHE A 17 1.58 4.07 18.61
CA PHE A 17 2.60 3.06 18.31
C PHE A 17 2.39 1.79 19.14
N ILE A 18 2.19 1.91 20.47
CA ILE A 18 1.95 0.75 21.34
C ILE A 18 0.70 -0.02 20.92
N VAL A 19 -0.37 0.66 20.50
CA VAL A 19 -1.57 -0.02 19.98
C VAL A 19 -1.28 -0.71 18.65
N TYR A 20 -0.52 -0.09 17.74
CA TYR A 20 -0.13 -0.71 16.47
C TYR A 20 0.69 -1.99 16.67
N LEU A 21 1.60 -2.02 17.66
CA LEU A 21 2.38 -3.23 18.00
C LEU A 21 1.50 -4.46 18.25
N GLN A 22 0.27 -4.27 18.72
CA GLN A 22 -0.68 -5.35 19.01
C GLN A 22 -1.35 -5.92 17.75
N THR A 23 -1.12 -5.32 16.58
CA THR A 23 -1.76 -5.68 15.30
C THR A 23 -0.77 -5.98 14.18
N ILE A 24 0.54 -5.84 14.44
CA ILE A 24 1.59 -6.05 13.44
C ILE A 24 1.61 -7.50 12.94
N ALA A 25 1.83 -7.66 11.64
CA ALA A 25 2.02 -8.95 11.02
C ALA A 25 3.35 -9.59 11.48
N PRO A 26 3.35 -10.88 11.85
CA PRO A 26 4.55 -11.56 12.31
C PRO A 26 5.56 -11.83 11.17
N SER A 27 5.10 -11.80 9.92
CA SER A 27 5.87 -12.15 8.72
C SER A 27 5.37 -11.37 7.49
N VAL A 28 5.71 -11.84 6.29
CA VAL A 28 5.19 -11.31 5.02
C VAL A 28 3.68 -11.52 4.95
N ILE A 29 2.98 -10.57 4.32
CA ILE A 29 1.55 -10.70 4.03
C ILE A 29 1.32 -10.75 2.51
N GLN A 30 0.09 -10.60 2.06
CA GLN A 30 -0.26 -10.60 0.64
C GLN A 30 0.39 -9.46 -0.18
N ILE A 31 0.24 -9.52 -1.50
CA ILE A 31 0.60 -8.50 -2.51
C ILE A 31 2.11 -8.20 -2.47
N ASP A 32 2.53 -6.95 -2.37
CA ASP A 32 3.89 -6.51 -2.67
C ASP A 32 4.85 -6.65 -1.47
N THR A 33 4.35 -7.06 -0.30
CA THR A 33 5.15 -6.95 0.94
C THR A 33 6.45 -7.75 0.92
N GLY A 34 6.49 -8.92 0.28
CA GLY A 34 7.72 -9.70 0.12
C GLY A 34 8.72 -9.06 -0.84
N GLU A 35 8.25 -8.48 -1.95
CA GLU A 35 9.06 -7.73 -2.89
C GLU A 35 9.62 -6.43 -2.28
N LEU A 36 8.78 -5.65 -1.61
CA LEU A 36 9.19 -4.42 -0.92
C LEU A 36 10.17 -4.69 0.22
N ALA A 37 9.95 -5.76 1.00
CA ALA A 37 10.89 -6.19 2.03
C ALA A 37 12.25 -6.59 1.44
N SER A 38 12.23 -7.31 0.32
CA SER A 38 13.46 -7.71 -0.40
C SER A 38 14.21 -6.51 -0.94
N ALA A 39 13.50 -5.55 -1.54
CA ALA A 39 14.09 -4.31 -2.02
C ALA A 39 14.73 -3.52 -0.87
N GLN A 40 14.08 -3.38 0.29
CA GLN A 40 14.68 -2.71 1.44
C GLN A 40 15.89 -3.48 2.00
N ALA A 41 15.77 -4.79 2.23
CA ALA A 41 16.83 -5.58 2.87
C ALA A 41 18.09 -5.72 1.99
N LEU A 42 17.92 -5.75 0.67
CA LEU A 42 19.02 -5.96 -0.30
C LEU A 42 19.39 -4.68 -1.05
N LEU A 43 18.81 -3.54 -0.66
CA LEU A 43 19.04 -2.26 -1.30
C LEU A 43 18.70 -2.37 -2.82
N GLY A 44 17.58 -3.00 -3.17
CA GLY A 44 17.14 -3.29 -4.55
C GLY A 44 16.27 -2.20 -5.18
N ILE A 45 15.72 -2.45 -6.37
CA ILE A 45 14.81 -1.52 -7.05
C ILE A 45 13.42 -2.14 -7.11
N ALA A 46 12.53 -1.56 -6.31
CA ALA A 46 11.15 -2.01 -6.22
C ALA A 46 10.37 -1.69 -7.51
N HIS A 47 9.17 -2.26 -7.64
CA HIS A 47 8.25 -1.95 -8.73
C HIS A 47 7.96 -0.44 -8.87
N PRO A 48 7.55 0.04 -10.07
CA PRO A 48 7.34 1.46 -10.31
C PRO A 48 6.31 2.06 -9.33
N THR A 49 6.55 3.23 -8.74
CA THR A 49 7.53 4.25 -9.19
C THR A 49 8.94 4.14 -8.58
N GLY A 50 9.25 3.03 -7.91
CA GLY A 50 10.62 2.66 -7.47
C GLY A 50 10.99 3.06 -6.04
N TYR A 51 10.21 3.93 -5.41
CA TYR A 51 10.26 4.26 -3.97
C TYR A 51 11.70 4.40 -3.40
N PRO A 52 12.60 5.22 -4.00
CA PRO A 52 14.02 5.25 -3.62
C PRO A 52 14.23 5.63 -2.15
N LEU A 53 13.49 6.62 -1.63
CA LEU A 53 13.62 7.05 -0.23
C LEU A 53 13.17 5.94 0.75
N PHE A 54 12.06 5.29 0.44
CA PHE A 54 11.54 4.15 1.21
C PHE A 54 12.55 3.02 1.28
N THR A 55 13.12 2.67 0.12
CA THR A 55 14.11 1.60 0.01
C THR A 55 15.36 1.89 0.84
N MET A 56 15.92 3.11 0.70
CA MET A 56 17.14 3.48 1.42
C MET A 56 16.94 3.58 2.93
N LEU A 57 15.83 4.19 3.39
CA LEU A 57 15.53 4.29 4.82
C LEU A 57 15.23 2.92 5.44
N GLY A 58 14.53 2.07 4.70
CA GLY A 58 14.29 0.68 5.06
C GLY A 58 15.58 -0.10 5.23
N TYR A 59 16.49 -0.02 4.25
CA TYR A 59 17.81 -0.65 4.34
C TYR A 59 18.56 -0.21 5.59
N LEU A 60 18.66 1.10 5.84
CA LEU A 60 19.32 1.62 7.04
C LEU A 60 18.71 1.09 8.35
N TRP A 61 17.39 0.89 8.38
CA TRP A 61 16.71 0.30 9.53
C TRP A 61 17.07 -1.17 9.73
N THR A 62 17.17 -1.96 8.65
CA THR A 62 17.58 -3.38 8.73
C THR A 62 19.01 -3.60 9.24
N LEU A 63 19.84 -2.55 9.22
CA LEU A 63 21.20 -2.59 9.79
C LEU A 63 21.21 -2.45 11.31
N LEU A 64 20.08 -2.08 11.93
CA LEU A 64 19.98 -1.97 13.38
C LEU A 64 20.00 -3.38 14.01
N PRO A 65 20.74 -3.59 15.12
CA PRO A 65 20.95 -4.90 15.71
C PRO A 65 19.77 -5.37 16.56
N PHE A 66 18.56 -5.41 15.99
CA PHE A 66 17.39 -5.98 16.65
C PHE A 66 17.37 -7.51 16.55
N ASN A 67 16.97 -8.19 17.63
CA ASN A 67 16.84 -9.65 17.65
C ASN A 67 15.49 -10.12 17.09
N TYR A 68 15.13 -9.64 15.90
CA TYR A 68 13.90 -9.99 15.17
C TYR A 68 14.23 -10.36 13.73
N SER A 69 13.35 -11.12 13.06
CA SER A 69 13.47 -11.35 11.61
C SER A 69 13.43 -10.02 10.85
N THR A 70 14.12 -9.94 9.72
CA THR A 70 14.19 -8.71 8.91
C THR A 70 12.79 -8.22 8.53
N ILE A 71 11.89 -9.10 8.12
CA ILE A 71 10.50 -8.73 7.81
C ILE A 71 9.77 -8.10 9.00
N TYR A 72 9.91 -8.66 10.21
CA TYR A 72 9.26 -8.10 11.39
C TYR A 72 9.84 -6.73 11.76
N GLN A 73 11.15 -6.54 11.59
CA GLN A 73 11.78 -5.22 11.77
C GLN A 73 11.21 -4.18 10.80
N LEU A 74 10.96 -4.56 9.54
CA LEU A 74 10.36 -3.66 8.55
C LEU A 74 8.87 -3.38 8.82
N ASN A 75 8.12 -4.39 9.29
CA ASN A 75 6.74 -4.18 9.74
C ASN A 75 6.69 -3.23 10.96
N LEU A 76 7.67 -3.33 11.87
CA LEU A 76 7.83 -2.39 12.99
C LEU A 76 8.12 -0.96 12.51
N LEU A 77 8.95 -0.80 11.48
CA LEU A 77 9.24 0.49 10.88
C LEU A 77 8.00 1.15 10.28
N ALA A 78 7.10 0.37 9.66
CA ALA A 78 5.81 0.86 9.19
C ALA A 78 4.97 1.47 10.33
N ALA A 79 4.91 0.81 11.49
CA ALA A 79 4.25 1.36 12.69
C ALA A 79 4.91 2.64 13.21
N VAL A 80 6.24 2.74 13.17
CA VAL A 80 6.98 3.96 13.55
C VAL A 80 6.62 5.12 12.63
N TRP A 81 6.61 4.92 11.32
CA TRP A 81 6.26 5.97 10.35
C TRP A 81 4.81 6.44 10.52
N CYS A 82 3.85 5.52 10.64
CA CYS A 82 2.44 5.87 10.85
C CYS A 82 2.22 6.64 12.16
N ALA A 83 2.84 6.23 13.26
CA ALA A 83 2.80 6.97 14.53
C ALA A 83 3.42 8.37 14.42
N GLY A 84 4.54 8.50 13.69
CA GLY A 84 5.13 9.79 13.32
C GLY A 84 4.18 10.66 12.50
N GLY A 85 3.42 10.07 11.57
CA GLY A 85 2.38 10.74 10.81
C GLY A 85 1.29 11.33 11.70
N VAL A 86 0.84 10.60 12.72
CA VAL A 86 -0.11 11.11 13.72
C VAL A 86 0.47 12.29 14.49
N ILE A 87 1.73 12.22 14.92
CA ILE A 87 2.41 13.30 15.65
C ILE A 87 2.40 14.61 14.84
N PHE A 88 2.84 14.56 13.57
CA PHE A 88 2.86 15.75 12.72
C PHE A 88 1.47 16.26 12.37
N PHE A 89 0.47 15.38 12.22
CA PHE A 89 -0.91 15.80 12.02
C PHE A 89 -1.46 16.55 13.24
N ILE A 90 -1.21 16.04 14.46
CA ILE A 90 -1.57 16.71 15.72
C ILE A 90 -0.94 18.11 15.79
N TYR A 91 0.35 18.25 15.45
CA TYR A 91 1.01 19.54 15.43
C TYR A 91 0.46 20.46 14.34
N THR A 92 0.07 19.93 13.18
CA THR A 92 -0.60 20.70 12.11
C THR A 92 -1.91 21.28 12.61
N MET A 93 -2.74 20.48 13.28
CA MET A 93 -4.03 20.92 13.83
C MET A 93 -3.83 21.94 14.95
N ARG A 94 -2.85 21.74 15.84
CA ARG A 94 -2.52 22.74 16.86
C ARG A 94 -2.08 24.07 16.23
N GLU A 95 -1.17 24.04 15.27
CA GLU A 95 -0.70 25.27 14.60
C GLU A 95 -1.84 26.00 13.90
N PHE A 96 -2.76 25.26 13.27
CA PHE A 96 -3.97 25.84 12.70
C PHE A 96 -4.83 26.51 13.79
N LEU A 97 -5.18 25.78 14.86
CA LEU A 97 -6.10 26.27 15.90
C LEU A 97 -5.54 27.45 16.71
N LEU A 98 -4.23 27.45 17.02
CA LEU A 98 -3.58 28.59 17.67
C LEU A 98 -3.58 29.86 16.82
N ASN A 99 -3.70 29.72 15.50
CA ASN A 99 -3.68 30.83 14.55
C ASN A 99 -5.01 30.93 13.79
N ILE A 100 -6.11 30.46 14.38
CA ILE A 100 -7.41 30.33 13.69
C ILE A 100 -7.91 31.66 13.12
N SER A 101 -7.57 32.78 13.75
CA SER A 101 -7.91 34.13 13.27
C SER A 101 -7.35 34.46 11.89
N LEU A 102 -6.23 33.85 11.48
CA LEU A 102 -5.66 33.99 10.13
C LEU A 102 -6.48 33.27 9.05
N PHE A 103 -7.44 32.45 9.45
CA PHE A 103 -8.26 31.60 8.60
C PHE A 103 -9.76 31.93 8.66
N VAL A 104 -10.15 32.89 9.50
CA VAL A 104 -11.50 33.46 9.56
C VAL A 104 -11.64 34.55 8.50
N THR A 105 -12.77 34.57 7.79
CA THR A 105 -13.10 35.68 6.87
C THR A 105 -13.73 36.81 7.68
N SER A 106 -13.04 37.92 7.88
CA SER A 106 -13.65 39.11 8.50
C SER A 106 -14.72 39.70 7.57
N LYS A 107 -15.98 39.35 7.79
CA LYS A 107 -17.14 40.03 7.18
C LYS A 107 -18.08 40.49 8.28
N THR A 108 -17.67 41.53 9.01
CA THR A 108 -18.61 42.38 9.78
C THR A 108 -17.97 43.75 9.97
N GLU A 109 -17.92 44.55 8.91
CA GLU A 109 -18.03 46.00 9.10
C GLU A 109 -19.49 46.26 9.48
N LYS A 110 -19.81 46.26 10.78
CA LYS A 110 -21.06 46.84 11.26
C LYS A 110 -20.88 48.35 11.23
N THR A 111 -21.50 49.00 10.25
CA THR A 111 -21.67 50.46 10.23
C THR A 111 -22.55 50.84 11.42
N ILE A 112 -21.96 51.36 12.50
CA ILE A 112 -22.72 51.95 13.60
C ILE A 112 -23.28 53.28 13.07
N GLN A 113 -24.57 53.33 12.74
CA GLN A 113 -25.26 54.58 12.50
C GLN A 113 -25.45 55.30 13.85
N SER A 114 -24.70 56.39 14.06
CA SER A 114 -24.95 57.31 15.17
C SER A 114 -26.23 58.12 14.94
N PRO A 115 -26.99 58.50 15.99
CA PRO A 115 -28.19 59.32 15.84
C PRO A 115 -27.83 60.72 15.30
N LYS A 116 -28.60 61.19 14.32
CA LYS A 116 -28.51 62.56 13.77
C LYS A 116 -28.47 63.61 14.90
N LYS A 117 -27.46 64.50 14.92
CA LYS A 117 -27.66 65.95 15.10
C LYS A 117 -26.44 66.85 14.84
N LYS A 118 -26.73 67.90 14.06
CA LYS A 118 -26.29 69.31 14.06
C LYS A 118 -24.79 69.68 13.90
N LYS A 119 -24.54 70.24 12.71
CA LYS A 119 -23.63 71.33 12.29
C LYS A 119 -22.27 71.45 13.00
N GLY A 120 -21.23 71.13 12.22
CA GLY A 120 -19.96 71.84 12.22
C GLY A 120 -18.86 71.24 13.09
N LYS A 121 -18.23 70.15 12.62
CA LYS A 121 -16.80 69.79 12.83
C LYS A 121 -16.50 68.49 12.06
N GLU A 122 -15.49 68.51 11.20
CA GLU A 122 -14.97 67.29 10.57
C GLU A 122 -14.38 66.38 11.66
N VAL A 123 -14.99 65.21 11.85
CA VAL A 123 -14.44 64.13 12.67
C VAL A 123 -13.81 63.12 11.70
N LYS A 124 -12.49 62.93 11.77
CA LYS A 124 -11.81 61.80 11.13
C LYS A 124 -12.36 60.51 11.73
N VAL A 125 -13.23 59.83 11.00
CA VAL A 125 -13.70 58.48 11.33
C VAL A 125 -12.53 57.52 11.10
N VAL A 126 -11.83 57.15 12.18
CA VAL A 126 -10.88 56.03 12.15
C VAL A 126 -11.69 54.75 12.33
N ASN A 127 -11.98 54.07 11.23
CA ASN A 127 -12.53 52.72 11.26
C ASN A 127 -11.45 51.77 11.81
N VAL A 128 -11.53 51.42 13.10
CA VAL A 128 -10.79 50.29 13.65
C VAL A 128 -11.66 49.05 13.46
N PRO A 129 -11.25 48.04 12.68
CA PRO A 129 -11.99 46.80 12.58
C PRO A 129 -11.99 46.11 13.95
N GLN A 130 -13.13 46.06 14.63
CA GLN A 130 -13.31 45.16 15.77
C GLN A 130 -13.49 43.74 15.23
N THR A 131 -12.38 43.04 15.01
CA THR A 131 -12.42 41.59 14.87
C THR A 131 -12.75 41.02 16.24
N THR A 132 -13.95 40.46 16.41
CA THR A 132 -14.24 39.56 17.53
C THR A 132 -13.22 38.43 17.48
N GLU A 133 -12.20 38.48 18.33
CA GLU A 133 -11.24 37.39 18.49
C GLU A 133 -12.01 36.14 18.89
N VAL A 134 -12.08 35.15 17.99
CA VAL A 134 -12.56 33.81 18.33
C VAL A 134 -11.57 33.22 19.32
N LYS A 135 -11.81 33.39 20.63
CA LYS A 135 -10.97 32.83 21.70
C LYS A 135 -11.40 31.41 22.01
N ILE A 136 -10.74 30.45 21.36
CA ILE A 136 -10.89 29.03 21.70
C ILE A 136 -10.12 28.77 23.01
N PRO A 137 -10.74 28.18 24.04
CA PRO A 137 -10.04 27.82 25.26
C PRO A 137 -8.85 26.91 24.97
N GLU A 138 -7.72 27.16 25.63
CA GLU A 138 -6.47 26.43 25.36
C GLU A 138 -6.65 24.90 25.49
N PHE A 139 -7.39 24.45 26.49
CA PHE A 139 -7.73 23.03 26.66
C PHE A 139 -8.38 22.44 25.41
N VAL A 140 -9.35 23.14 24.81
CA VAL A 140 -10.08 22.69 23.61
C VAL A 140 -9.13 22.59 22.41
N ILE A 141 -8.16 23.50 22.29
CA ILE A 141 -7.14 23.44 21.22
C ILE A 141 -6.34 22.14 21.30
N TYR A 142 -5.75 21.83 22.46
CA TYR A 142 -4.95 20.62 22.63
C TYR A 142 -5.81 19.36 22.53
N PHE A 143 -6.99 19.35 23.16
CA PHE A 143 -7.93 18.24 23.10
C PHE A 143 -8.32 17.93 21.66
N SER A 144 -8.87 18.90 20.92
CA SER A 144 -9.30 18.69 19.54
C SER A 144 -8.16 18.28 18.61
N SER A 145 -6.94 18.81 18.82
CA SER A 145 -5.77 18.42 18.03
C SER A 145 -5.37 16.97 18.27
N ILE A 146 -5.32 16.54 19.54
CA ILE A 146 -5.01 15.15 19.92
C ILE A 146 -6.08 14.21 19.35
N PHE A 147 -7.36 14.53 19.57
CA PHE A 147 -8.46 13.70 19.10
C PHE A 147 -8.52 13.62 17.57
N GLY A 148 -8.25 14.71 16.86
CA GLY A 148 -8.14 14.68 15.40
C GLY A 148 -7.05 13.72 14.92
N GLY A 149 -5.89 13.71 15.59
CA GLY A 149 -4.81 12.76 15.31
C GLY A 149 -5.17 11.31 15.63
N LEU A 150 -5.87 11.07 16.73
CA LEU A 150 -6.33 9.72 17.10
C LEU A 150 -7.42 9.20 16.16
N ILE A 151 -8.35 10.05 15.72
CA ILE A 151 -9.36 9.70 14.72
C ILE A 151 -8.70 9.29 13.41
N LEU A 152 -7.70 10.07 12.95
CA LEU A 152 -6.96 9.75 11.74
C LEU A 152 -6.14 8.45 11.92
N GLY A 153 -5.37 8.35 13.00
CA GLY A 153 -4.48 7.23 13.26
C GLY A 153 -5.21 5.90 13.44
N PHE A 154 -6.43 5.93 13.99
CA PHE A 154 -7.23 4.72 14.15
C PHE A 154 -8.28 4.51 13.07
N SER A 155 -8.27 5.31 12.00
CA SER A 155 -9.03 4.98 10.80
C SER A 155 -8.53 3.65 10.23
N LYS A 156 -9.44 2.85 9.67
CA LYS A 156 -9.13 1.49 9.20
C LYS A 156 -7.95 1.49 8.23
N THR A 157 -8.00 2.29 7.17
CA THR A 157 -6.94 2.28 6.15
C THR A 157 -5.62 2.80 6.70
N PHE A 158 -5.62 3.88 7.50
CA PHE A 158 -4.40 4.41 8.11
C PHE A 158 -3.75 3.39 9.05
N TRP A 159 -4.53 2.78 9.94
CA TRP A 159 -4.04 1.76 10.87
C TRP A 159 -3.53 0.54 10.10
N PHE A 160 -4.24 0.08 9.06
CA PHE A 160 -3.78 -1.07 8.27
C PHE A 160 -2.37 -0.87 7.67
N GLN A 161 -2.02 0.36 7.25
CA GLN A 161 -0.67 0.66 6.75
C GLN A 161 0.43 0.60 7.82
N SER A 162 0.09 0.49 9.11
CA SER A 162 1.05 0.31 10.19
C SER A 162 1.38 -1.15 10.50
N THR A 163 0.66 -2.12 9.93
CA THR A 163 0.77 -3.52 10.33
C THR A 163 1.81 -4.30 9.55
N SER A 164 2.23 -3.80 8.37
CA SER A 164 3.18 -4.47 7.49
C SER A 164 3.96 -3.47 6.64
N VAL A 165 5.09 -3.93 6.09
CA VAL A 165 5.94 -3.13 5.20
C VAL A 165 5.21 -2.76 3.91
N GLU A 166 4.84 -1.49 3.81
CA GLU A 166 4.16 -0.91 2.65
C GLU A 166 4.60 0.52 2.39
N VAL A 167 4.60 0.95 1.13
CA VAL A 167 5.11 2.28 0.71
C VAL A 167 4.29 3.43 1.30
N TYR A 168 3.04 3.17 1.64
CA TYR A 168 2.10 4.14 2.19
C TYR A 168 2.40 4.51 3.64
N SER A 169 3.08 3.64 4.39
CA SER A 169 3.45 3.90 5.79
C SER A 169 4.41 5.09 5.92
N LEU A 170 5.49 5.11 5.13
CA LEU A 170 6.37 6.27 5.01
C LEU A 170 5.65 7.46 4.34
N HIS A 171 4.75 7.19 3.37
CA HIS A 171 4.00 8.26 2.72
C HIS A 171 3.12 9.04 3.71
N ILE A 172 2.46 8.35 4.66
CA ILE A 172 1.68 8.94 5.75
C ILE A 172 2.52 9.95 6.54
N LEU A 173 3.74 9.55 6.94
CA LEU A 173 4.66 10.42 7.67
C LEU A 173 5.00 11.67 6.84
N LEU A 174 5.37 11.47 5.58
CA LEU A 174 5.78 12.54 4.68
C LEU A 174 4.63 13.51 4.40
N ILE A 175 3.41 13.02 4.14
CA ILE A 175 2.23 13.85 3.91
C ILE A 175 1.89 14.66 5.16
N SER A 176 1.92 14.06 6.36
CA SER A 176 1.73 14.81 7.60
C SER A 176 2.80 15.90 7.79
N LEU A 177 4.06 15.62 7.47
CA LEU A 177 5.16 16.59 7.54
C LEU A 177 5.00 17.71 6.49
N ILE A 178 4.58 17.38 5.27
CA ILE A 178 4.30 18.34 4.19
C ILE A 178 3.18 19.28 4.61
N LEU A 179 2.06 18.74 5.13
CA LEU A 179 0.96 19.56 5.62
C LEU A 179 1.39 20.45 6.79
N PHE A 180 2.17 19.91 7.73
CA PHE A 180 2.70 20.67 8.86
C PHE A 180 3.57 21.85 8.40
N THR A 181 4.54 21.59 7.53
CA THR A 181 5.45 22.62 7.01
C THR A 181 4.73 23.65 6.13
N LEU A 182 3.73 23.22 5.34
CA LEU A 182 2.90 24.11 4.52
C LEU A 182 2.09 25.09 5.38
N ILE A 183 1.37 24.58 6.39
CA ILE A 183 0.58 25.42 7.31
C ILE A 183 1.51 26.35 8.09
N ARG A 184 2.66 25.86 8.56
CA ARG A 184 3.64 26.67 9.29
C ARG A 184 4.24 27.76 8.41
N ALA A 185 4.51 27.47 7.14
CA ALA A 185 4.96 28.46 6.15
C ALA A 185 3.92 29.54 5.91
N TYR A 186 2.66 29.16 5.78
CA TYR A 186 1.56 30.11 5.63
C TYR A 186 1.43 31.04 6.86
N VAL A 187 1.40 30.47 8.07
CA VAL A 187 1.27 31.22 9.33
C VAL A 187 2.44 32.17 9.55
N ASN A 188 3.68 31.71 9.38
CA ASN A 188 4.87 32.54 9.60
C ASN A 188 5.00 33.67 8.58
N SER A 189 4.56 33.44 7.34
CA SER A 189 4.52 34.49 6.31
C SER A 189 3.55 35.61 6.72
N LYS A 190 2.37 35.28 7.26
CA LYS A 190 1.38 36.28 7.71
C LYS A 190 1.80 37.00 8.98
N LYS A 191 2.37 36.29 9.96
CA LYS A 191 2.59 36.82 11.31
C LYS A 191 3.94 37.51 11.49
N TYR A 192 4.99 36.98 10.85
CA TYR A 192 6.37 37.40 11.08
C TYR A 192 7.08 37.82 9.79
N ASN A 193 6.38 37.84 8.65
CA ASN A 193 6.95 38.09 7.32
C ASN A 193 8.18 37.20 7.02
N SER A 194 8.19 35.98 7.57
CA SER A 194 9.29 35.02 7.42
C SER A 194 8.92 33.93 6.42
N TYR A 195 9.81 33.66 5.48
CA TYR A 195 9.58 32.72 4.38
C TYR A 195 10.36 31.42 4.49
N ASN A 196 11.16 31.22 5.54
CA ASN A 196 12.08 30.09 5.66
C ASN A 196 11.38 28.72 5.63
N TYR A 197 10.16 28.65 6.18
CA TYR A 197 9.37 27.43 6.18
C TYR A 197 8.88 27.01 4.79
N TRP A 198 8.85 27.91 3.79
CA TRP A 198 8.59 27.53 2.40
C TRP A 198 9.73 26.68 1.82
N PHE A 199 10.97 26.92 2.24
CA PHE A 199 12.10 26.06 1.87
C PHE A 199 12.04 24.70 2.57
N LEU A 200 11.67 24.66 3.86
CA LEU A 200 11.42 23.39 4.56
C LEU A 200 10.28 22.59 3.92
N PHE A 201 9.20 23.27 3.53
CA PHE A 201 8.11 22.67 2.76
C PHE A 201 8.62 22.09 1.43
N SER A 202 9.48 22.82 0.71
CA SER A 202 10.07 22.35 -0.54
C SER A 202 10.93 21.09 -0.36
N ILE A 203 11.70 21.00 0.72
CA ILE A 203 12.47 19.79 1.08
C ILE A 203 11.52 18.62 1.38
N ALA A 204 10.51 18.84 2.21
CA ALA A 204 9.51 17.81 2.56
C ALA A 204 8.76 17.32 1.31
N LEU A 205 8.44 18.22 0.38
CA LEU A 205 7.80 17.91 -0.88
C LEU A 205 8.69 17.03 -1.77
N ALA A 206 9.99 17.33 -1.86
CA ALA A 206 10.94 16.50 -2.62
C ALA A 206 11.01 15.08 -2.06
N PHE A 207 11.07 14.93 -0.74
CA PHE A 207 11.01 13.62 -0.09
C PHE A 207 9.69 12.89 -0.36
N GLY A 208 8.56 13.60 -0.32
CA GLY A 208 7.25 13.07 -0.71
C GLY A 208 7.25 12.47 -2.12
N PHE A 209 7.72 13.23 -3.12
CA PHE A 209 7.81 12.76 -4.51
C PHE A 209 8.84 11.65 -4.72
N SER A 210 9.86 11.55 -3.88
CA SER A 210 10.79 10.41 -3.88
C SER A 210 10.25 9.15 -3.19
N ASN A 211 9.06 9.23 -2.59
CA ASN A 211 8.35 8.10 -2.04
C ASN A 211 7.17 7.73 -2.94
N HIS A 212 6.12 8.55 -3.03
CA HIS A 212 4.90 8.19 -3.75
C HIS A 212 4.29 9.35 -4.53
N MET A 213 3.76 9.08 -5.73
CA MET A 213 3.26 10.09 -6.67
C MET A 213 1.98 10.81 -6.22
N THR A 214 1.20 10.21 -5.31
CA THR A 214 0.04 10.89 -4.68
C THR A 214 0.42 12.15 -3.90
N THR A 215 1.72 12.40 -3.67
CA THR A 215 2.23 13.72 -3.23
C THR A 215 1.73 14.86 -4.14
N LEU A 216 1.53 14.59 -5.43
CA LEU A 216 1.00 15.54 -6.41
C LEU A 216 -0.35 16.15 -5.98
N LEU A 217 -1.15 15.39 -5.24
CA LEU A 217 -2.51 15.79 -4.80
C LEU A 217 -2.47 16.97 -3.81
N ILE A 218 -1.31 17.26 -3.21
CA ILE A 218 -1.13 18.44 -2.34
C ILE A 218 -0.89 19.73 -3.16
N LEU A 219 -0.48 19.64 -4.43
CA LEU A 219 -0.11 20.82 -5.22
C LEU A 219 -1.27 21.82 -5.40
N PRO A 220 -2.54 21.42 -5.66
CA PRO A 220 -3.65 22.36 -5.73
C PRO A 220 -3.83 23.17 -4.43
N LEU A 221 -3.69 22.51 -3.27
CA LEU A 221 -3.74 23.18 -1.97
C LEU A 221 -2.56 24.15 -1.81
N THR A 222 -1.36 23.71 -2.19
CA THR A 222 -0.14 24.52 -2.11
C THR A 222 -0.27 25.78 -2.94
N ALA A 223 -0.72 25.66 -4.18
CA ALA A 223 -0.98 26.79 -5.07
C ALA A 223 -2.00 27.75 -4.47
N TYR A 224 -3.13 27.24 -3.96
CA TYR A 224 -4.13 28.05 -3.29
C TYR A 224 -3.53 28.87 -2.14
N LEU A 225 -2.80 28.24 -1.22
CA LEU A 225 -2.21 28.94 -0.08
C LEU A 225 -1.11 29.91 -0.50
N TYR A 226 -0.20 29.49 -1.36
CA TYR A 226 0.94 30.29 -1.83
C TYR A 226 0.48 31.56 -2.55
N PHE A 227 -0.37 31.42 -3.57
CA PHE A 227 -0.84 32.56 -4.34
C PHE A 227 -1.84 33.43 -3.57
N SER A 228 -2.57 32.88 -2.57
CA SER A 228 -3.37 33.70 -1.66
C SER A 228 -2.54 34.62 -0.76
N LEU A 229 -1.25 34.32 -0.56
CA LEU A 229 -0.35 35.15 0.22
C LEU A 229 0.42 36.15 -0.63
N PHE A 230 0.96 35.68 -1.75
CA PHE A 230 1.96 36.43 -2.50
C PHE A 230 1.43 37.01 -3.81
N GLY A 231 0.27 36.55 -4.26
CA GLY A 231 -0.24 36.85 -5.60
C GLY A 231 0.68 36.34 -6.71
N VAL A 232 0.33 36.68 -7.96
CA VAL A 232 1.13 36.37 -9.14
C VAL A 232 1.99 37.60 -9.49
N LYS A 233 3.02 37.84 -8.67
CA LYS A 233 3.97 38.96 -8.82
C LYS A 233 5.38 38.45 -9.06
N LYS A 234 6.26 39.29 -9.60
CA LYS A 234 7.67 38.94 -9.89
C LYS A 234 8.38 38.33 -8.68
N GLU A 235 8.24 38.91 -7.49
CA GLU A 235 8.86 38.44 -6.26
C GLU A 235 8.34 37.06 -5.83
N SER A 236 7.04 36.82 -6.05
CA SER A 236 6.39 35.53 -5.81
C SER A 236 6.96 34.45 -6.74
N ILE A 237 7.18 34.76 -8.02
CA ILE A 237 7.77 33.84 -8.98
C ILE A 237 9.25 33.57 -8.67
N ILE A 238 10.03 34.59 -8.28
CA ILE A 238 11.42 34.42 -7.85
C ILE A 238 11.49 33.47 -6.65
N ARG A 239 10.65 33.68 -5.63
CA ARG A 239 10.61 32.80 -4.46
C ARG A 239 10.25 31.37 -4.84
N LEU A 240 9.29 31.17 -5.75
CA LEU A 240 8.98 29.84 -6.27
C LEU A 240 10.20 29.22 -6.97
N GLY A 241 10.92 30.00 -7.78
CA GLY A 241 12.18 29.58 -8.40
C GLY A 241 13.23 29.14 -7.38
N LEU A 242 13.40 29.86 -6.27
CA LEU A 242 14.30 29.48 -5.18
C LEU A 242 13.86 28.19 -4.47
N MET A 243 12.56 27.98 -4.29
CA MET A 243 12.03 26.71 -3.78
C MET A 243 12.35 25.57 -4.75
N LEU A 244 12.11 25.76 -6.05
CA LEU A 244 12.42 24.75 -7.07
C LEU A 244 13.93 24.43 -7.14
N LEU A 245 14.79 25.42 -6.89
CA LEU A 245 16.24 25.24 -6.82
C LEU A 245 16.68 24.38 -5.62
N ILE A 246 15.86 24.24 -4.58
CA ILE A 246 16.09 23.28 -3.49
C ILE A 246 15.43 21.93 -3.80
N PHE A 247 14.19 21.99 -4.30
CA PHE A 247 13.39 20.82 -4.63
C PHE A 247 14.08 19.88 -5.63
N PHE A 248 14.45 20.39 -6.81
CA PHE A 248 14.94 19.54 -7.89
C PHE A 248 16.29 18.89 -7.58
N PRO A 249 17.31 19.59 -7.05
CA PRO A 249 18.57 18.93 -6.70
C PRO A 249 18.40 17.84 -5.66
N LEU A 250 17.55 18.04 -4.65
CA LEU A 250 17.27 17.02 -3.65
C LEU A 250 16.53 15.83 -4.26
N LEU A 251 15.50 16.09 -5.07
CA LEU A 251 14.75 15.06 -5.77
C LEU A 251 15.68 14.22 -6.66
N ILE A 252 16.53 14.88 -7.47
CA ILE A 252 17.51 14.24 -8.35
C ILE A 252 18.51 13.44 -7.52
N ALA A 253 19.02 13.97 -6.40
CA ALA A 253 19.94 13.26 -5.53
C ALA A 253 19.34 11.95 -5.02
N VAL A 254 18.08 11.96 -4.57
CA VAL A 254 17.39 10.75 -4.11
C VAL A 254 17.10 9.78 -5.26
N TYR A 255 16.62 10.27 -6.42
CA TYR A 255 16.32 9.43 -7.58
C TYR A 255 17.57 8.90 -8.30
N SER A 256 18.74 9.52 -8.11
CA SER A 256 20.02 9.03 -8.66
C SER A 256 20.36 7.62 -8.15
N TYR A 257 19.77 7.23 -7.01
CA TYR A 257 19.76 5.86 -6.52
C TYR A 257 19.41 4.83 -7.61
N LEU A 258 18.36 5.09 -8.41
CA LEU A 258 17.84 4.13 -9.38
C LEU A 258 18.88 3.72 -10.43
N PRO A 259 19.49 4.62 -11.23
CA PRO A 259 20.50 4.23 -12.21
C PRO A 259 21.78 3.71 -11.57
N ILE A 260 22.22 4.30 -10.45
CA ILE A 260 23.42 3.85 -9.74
C ILE A 260 23.25 2.40 -9.30
N ARG A 261 22.09 2.07 -8.71
CA ARG A 261 21.82 0.73 -8.25
C ARG A 261 21.57 -0.23 -9.41
N ALA A 262 20.81 0.16 -10.43
CA ALA A 262 20.57 -0.67 -11.61
C ALA A 262 21.89 -1.09 -12.31
N ALA A 263 22.89 -0.19 -12.35
CA ALA A 263 24.21 -0.47 -12.91
C ALA A 263 25.00 -1.54 -12.12
N GLN A 264 24.69 -1.74 -10.85
CA GLN A 264 25.31 -2.78 -10.00
C GLN A 264 24.62 -4.14 -10.13
N ASN A 265 23.57 -4.27 -10.96
CA ASN A 265 22.81 -5.50 -11.18
C ASN A 265 22.29 -6.14 -9.87
N PRO A 266 21.44 -5.44 -9.08
CA PRO A 266 20.83 -6.04 -7.90
C PRO A 266 19.93 -7.22 -8.28
N VAL A 267 19.73 -8.13 -7.33
CA VAL A 267 18.82 -9.28 -7.49
C VAL A 267 17.36 -8.82 -7.66
N ILE A 268 16.96 -7.75 -6.98
CA ILE A 268 15.67 -7.07 -7.21
C ILE A 268 15.94 -5.84 -8.07
N ASN A 269 15.57 -5.86 -9.35
CA ASN A 269 15.90 -4.82 -10.32
C ASN A 269 14.72 -4.48 -11.24
N TRP A 270 13.57 -4.11 -10.67
CA TRP A 270 12.37 -3.90 -11.45
C TRP A 270 12.53 -2.78 -12.48
N GLY A 271 12.23 -3.06 -13.74
CA GLY A 271 12.36 -2.09 -14.83
C GLY A 271 13.78 -1.80 -15.29
N ASN A 272 14.82 -2.22 -14.54
CA ASN A 272 16.23 -1.94 -14.79
C ASN A 272 16.50 -0.49 -15.27
N PRO A 273 16.20 0.53 -14.44
CA PRO A 273 16.24 1.96 -14.78
C PRO A 273 17.69 2.50 -14.89
N ILE A 274 18.47 1.94 -15.80
CA ILE A 274 19.90 2.25 -15.98
C ILE A 274 20.17 3.45 -16.90
N ASP A 275 19.21 3.79 -17.77
CA ASP A 275 19.30 4.88 -18.75
C ASP A 275 18.08 5.81 -18.65
N LEU A 276 18.15 6.99 -19.29
CA LEU A 276 17.10 8.01 -19.20
C LEU A 276 15.72 7.52 -19.66
N GLU A 277 15.65 6.69 -20.70
CA GLU A 277 14.39 6.14 -21.22
C GLU A 277 13.72 5.25 -20.16
N ARG A 278 14.50 4.34 -19.57
CA ARG A 278 14.00 3.41 -18.53
C ARG A 278 13.73 4.11 -17.21
N ILE A 279 14.55 5.08 -16.81
CA ILE A 279 14.29 5.93 -15.63
C ILE A 279 12.95 6.63 -15.81
N PHE A 280 12.73 7.29 -16.95
CA PHE A 280 11.47 8.01 -17.18
C PHE A 280 10.26 7.07 -17.15
N ARG A 281 10.34 5.92 -17.80
CA ARG A 281 9.26 4.91 -17.76
C ARG A 281 8.98 4.40 -16.34
N HIS A 282 10.03 4.15 -15.58
CA HIS A 282 9.93 3.64 -14.21
C HIS A 282 9.36 4.71 -13.27
N VAL A 283 9.93 5.92 -13.24
CA VAL A 283 9.47 7.00 -12.35
C VAL A 283 8.06 7.49 -12.71
N SER A 284 7.68 7.50 -14.00
CA SER A 284 6.32 7.88 -14.42
C SER A 284 5.26 6.80 -14.19
N GLY A 285 5.66 5.60 -13.75
CA GLY A 285 4.76 4.46 -13.59
C GLY A 285 4.12 4.05 -14.91
N LYS A 286 4.84 4.16 -16.03
CA LYS A 286 4.30 3.97 -17.40
C LYS A 286 3.51 2.66 -17.54
N GLN A 287 3.95 1.60 -16.87
CA GLN A 287 3.30 0.29 -16.84
C GLN A 287 1.86 0.33 -16.29
N TYR A 288 1.57 1.20 -15.33
CA TYR A 288 0.29 1.25 -14.61
C TYR A 288 -0.69 2.28 -15.17
N GLN A 289 -0.23 3.14 -16.10
CA GLN A 289 -1.07 4.20 -16.69
C GLN A 289 -2.29 3.65 -17.45
N VAL A 290 -2.27 2.39 -17.87
CA VAL A 290 -3.42 1.73 -18.52
C VAL A 290 -4.65 1.61 -17.63
N TRP A 291 -4.48 1.66 -16.31
CA TRP A 291 -5.57 1.59 -15.34
C TRP A 291 -6.04 2.98 -14.88
N LEU A 292 -5.32 4.04 -15.24
CA LEU A 292 -5.70 5.42 -14.96
C LEU A 292 -6.66 5.95 -16.02
N PHE A 293 -7.77 6.53 -15.57
CA PHE A 293 -8.84 7.07 -16.41
C PHE A 293 -9.39 6.03 -17.41
N SER A 294 -9.46 4.76 -17.00
CA SER A 294 -9.83 3.64 -17.87
C SER A 294 -11.26 3.75 -18.40
N SER A 295 -12.23 4.08 -17.54
CA SER A 295 -13.63 4.26 -17.93
C SER A 295 -14.46 5.02 -16.88
N PHE A 296 -15.62 5.53 -17.29
CA PHE A 296 -16.61 6.11 -16.36
C PHE A 296 -17.19 5.05 -15.40
N ASP A 297 -17.36 3.81 -15.85
CA ASP A 297 -17.89 2.72 -15.02
C ASP A 297 -16.91 2.33 -13.91
N SER A 298 -15.61 2.26 -14.23
CA SER A 298 -14.54 2.10 -13.22
C SER A 298 -14.59 3.25 -12.22
N ALA A 299 -14.76 4.49 -12.67
CA ALA A 299 -14.88 5.65 -11.79
C ALA A 299 -16.08 5.56 -10.83
N LYS A 300 -17.24 5.15 -11.35
CA LYS A 300 -18.46 4.93 -10.56
C LYS A 300 -18.28 3.82 -9.54
N LYS A 301 -17.66 2.70 -9.92
CA LYS A 301 -17.33 1.57 -9.04
C LYS A 301 -16.47 2.04 -7.86
N GLN A 302 -15.36 2.72 -8.13
CA GLN A 302 -14.45 3.19 -7.08
C GLN A 302 -15.09 4.28 -6.21
N PHE A 303 -15.90 5.16 -6.78
CA PHE A 303 -16.65 6.14 -5.99
C PHE A 303 -17.67 5.48 -5.06
N SER A 304 -18.42 4.49 -5.54
CA SER A 304 -19.36 3.73 -4.72
C SER A 304 -18.63 2.97 -3.59
N PHE A 305 -17.48 2.38 -3.90
CA PHE A 305 -16.62 1.75 -2.91
C PHE A 305 -16.20 2.74 -1.81
N PHE A 306 -15.67 3.91 -2.20
CA PHE A 306 -15.27 4.96 -1.25
C PHE A 306 -16.42 5.38 -0.32
N ILE A 307 -17.60 5.68 -0.87
CA ILE A 307 -18.76 6.09 -0.08
C ILE A 307 -19.22 4.99 0.88
N SER A 308 -19.24 3.73 0.43
CA SER A 308 -19.62 2.60 1.28
C SER A 308 -18.60 2.29 2.39
N ASN A 309 -17.31 2.60 2.19
CA ASN A 309 -16.26 2.37 3.18
C ASN A 309 -16.14 3.51 4.21
N LEU A 310 -16.63 4.74 3.94
CA LEU A 310 -16.56 5.88 4.87
C LEU A 310 -17.05 5.59 6.31
N PRO A 311 -18.20 4.90 6.54
CA PRO A 311 -18.64 4.57 7.89
C PRO A 311 -17.68 3.59 8.61
N ILE A 312 -17.01 2.72 7.87
CA ILE A 312 -16.03 1.78 8.41
C ILE A 312 -14.74 2.53 8.79
N GLU A 313 -14.34 3.52 7.99
CA GLU A 313 -13.12 4.30 8.21
C GLU A 313 -13.18 5.17 9.45
N ILE A 314 -14.29 5.86 9.70
CA ILE A 314 -14.36 6.88 10.76
C ILE A 314 -15.56 6.75 11.71
N THR A 315 -16.48 5.80 11.46
CA THR A 315 -17.64 5.47 12.32
C THR A 315 -18.41 6.72 12.78
N ILE A 316 -18.57 6.94 14.09
CA ILE A 316 -19.34 8.05 14.66
C ILE A 316 -18.65 9.41 14.45
N HIS A 317 -17.35 9.43 14.15
CA HIS A 317 -16.62 10.64 13.81
C HIS A 317 -17.01 11.19 12.43
N LEU A 318 -17.72 10.42 11.60
CA LEU A 318 -18.34 10.95 10.39
C LEU A 318 -19.34 12.08 10.72
N ILE A 319 -20.09 11.97 11.82
CA ILE A 319 -21.01 13.03 12.27
C ILE A 319 -20.23 14.29 12.65
N LEU A 320 -19.11 14.13 13.37
CA LEU A 320 -18.22 15.26 13.70
C LEU A 320 -17.64 15.91 12.44
N SER A 321 -17.26 15.10 11.45
CA SER A 321 -16.77 15.59 10.17
C SER A 321 -17.84 16.39 9.43
N ILE A 322 -19.10 15.93 9.41
CA ILE A 322 -20.21 16.64 8.77
C ILE A 322 -20.49 17.98 9.48
N ILE A 323 -20.55 17.98 10.81
CA ILE A 323 -20.70 19.21 11.61
C ILE A 323 -19.56 20.17 11.28
N GLY A 324 -18.32 19.69 11.31
CA GLY A 324 -17.15 20.50 11.01
C GLY A 324 -17.11 21.04 9.58
N LEU A 325 -17.59 20.28 8.60
CA LEU A 325 -17.74 20.73 7.22
C LEU A 325 -18.71 21.92 7.14
N ILE A 326 -19.89 21.80 7.74
CA ILE A 326 -20.91 22.86 7.74
C ILE A 326 -20.39 24.09 8.49
N VAL A 327 -19.82 23.91 9.68
CA VAL A 327 -19.30 25.01 10.50
C VAL A 327 -18.14 25.71 9.82
N SER A 328 -17.21 24.97 9.21
CA SER A 328 -16.08 25.56 8.50
C SER A 328 -16.53 26.36 7.28
N LEU A 329 -17.57 25.92 6.56
CA LEU A 329 -18.13 26.68 5.44
C LEU A 329 -18.68 28.05 5.88
N ILE A 330 -19.24 28.14 7.09
CA ILE A 330 -19.86 29.37 7.61
C ILE A 330 -18.81 30.25 8.30
N ASN A 331 -18.03 29.68 9.23
CA ASN A 331 -17.19 30.42 10.17
C ASN A 331 -15.70 30.42 9.80
N PHE A 332 -15.22 29.39 9.10
CA PHE A 332 -13.80 29.16 8.82
C PHE A 332 -13.54 28.88 7.33
N ARG A 333 -14.02 29.76 6.45
CA ARG A 333 -14.06 29.51 4.99
C ARG A 333 -12.70 29.11 4.41
N LYS A 334 -11.61 29.69 4.89
CA LYS A 334 -10.27 29.32 4.39
C LYS A 334 -9.91 27.88 4.75
N LEU A 335 -10.24 27.43 5.96
CA LEU A 335 -10.08 26.03 6.34
C LEU A 335 -10.99 25.11 5.53
N PHE A 336 -12.24 25.51 5.32
CA PHE A 336 -13.15 24.76 4.45
C PHE A 336 -12.52 24.52 3.07
N PHE A 337 -11.93 25.54 2.45
CA PHE A 337 -11.22 25.37 1.19
C PHE A 337 -9.96 24.52 1.32
N ILE A 338 -9.17 24.66 2.39
CA ILE A 338 -7.98 23.82 2.63
C ILE A 338 -8.35 22.34 2.64
N ALA A 339 -9.32 21.95 3.49
CA ALA A 339 -9.76 20.56 3.60
C ALA A 339 -10.51 20.09 2.35
N SER A 340 -11.35 20.94 1.74
CA SER A 340 -12.11 20.56 0.54
C SER A 340 -11.21 20.37 -0.69
N ILE A 341 -10.17 21.19 -0.87
CA ILE A 341 -9.21 21.00 -1.98
C ILE A 341 -8.49 19.66 -1.83
N LEU A 342 -8.02 19.32 -0.62
CA LEU A 342 -7.40 18.02 -0.35
C LEU A 342 -8.37 16.87 -0.62
N PHE A 343 -9.60 16.97 -0.10
CA PHE A 343 -10.62 15.94 -0.26
C PHE A 343 -10.97 15.73 -1.74
N VAL A 344 -11.31 16.81 -2.45
CA VAL A 344 -11.76 16.75 -3.84
C VAL A 344 -10.64 16.31 -4.77
N SER A 345 -9.42 16.86 -4.64
CA SER A 345 -8.28 16.43 -5.47
C SER A 345 -7.97 14.94 -5.29
N THR A 346 -8.05 14.44 -4.06
CA THR A 346 -7.84 13.02 -3.76
C THR A 346 -8.94 12.16 -4.34
N VAL A 347 -10.20 12.45 -4.02
CA VAL A 347 -11.32 11.63 -4.50
C VAL A 347 -11.38 11.63 -6.03
N LEU A 348 -11.21 12.78 -6.69
CA LEU A 348 -11.23 12.85 -8.15
C LEU A 348 -10.11 12.03 -8.80
N TYR A 349 -8.91 12.03 -8.23
CA TYR A 349 -7.82 11.21 -8.74
C TYR A 349 -8.09 9.72 -8.51
N SER A 350 -8.39 9.34 -7.27
CA SER A 350 -8.44 7.95 -6.84
C SER A 350 -9.62 7.18 -7.45
N ILE A 351 -10.77 7.84 -7.69
CA ILE A 351 -11.87 7.15 -8.39
C ILE A 351 -11.49 6.77 -9.82
N ASN A 352 -10.60 7.52 -10.47
CA ASN A 352 -10.16 7.25 -11.82
C ASN A 352 -9.04 6.21 -11.90
N TYR A 353 -8.75 5.47 -10.83
CA TYR A 353 -7.75 4.41 -10.85
C TYR A 353 -8.38 3.04 -10.59
N ASP A 354 -8.39 2.17 -11.60
CA ASP A 354 -9.08 0.88 -11.54
C ASP A 354 -8.15 -0.24 -11.04
N ILE A 355 -7.88 -0.22 -9.73
CA ILE A 355 -7.11 -1.24 -9.01
C ILE A 355 -7.95 -1.84 -7.88
N VAL A 356 -7.56 -3.02 -7.41
CA VAL A 356 -8.30 -3.79 -6.39
C VAL A 356 -8.10 -3.20 -4.98
N ASP A 357 -6.89 -2.77 -4.67
CA ASP A 357 -6.40 -2.28 -3.38
C ASP A 357 -6.50 -0.73 -3.25
N ILE A 358 -7.56 -0.15 -3.81
CA ILE A 358 -7.72 1.31 -3.96
C ILE A 358 -7.82 2.10 -2.64
N ASP A 359 -8.11 1.45 -1.51
CA ASP A 359 -8.30 2.09 -0.19
C ASP A 359 -7.17 3.10 0.14
N THR A 360 -5.92 2.71 -0.11
CA THR A 360 -4.72 3.51 0.20
C THR A 360 -4.64 4.81 -0.61
N TYR A 361 -5.25 4.87 -1.78
CA TYR A 361 -5.30 6.07 -2.61
C TYR A 361 -6.30 7.10 -2.07
N PHE A 362 -7.21 6.71 -1.18
CA PHE A 362 -8.14 7.65 -0.52
C PHE A 362 -7.58 8.25 0.78
N LEU A 363 -6.35 7.93 1.16
CA LEU A 363 -5.76 8.31 2.44
C LEU A 363 -5.80 9.82 2.72
N LEU A 364 -5.46 10.67 1.74
CA LEU A 364 -5.53 12.13 1.89
C LEU A 364 -6.96 12.65 2.06
N ALA A 365 -7.98 11.93 1.56
CA ALA A 365 -9.37 12.27 1.83
C ALA A 365 -9.69 12.02 3.31
N TYR A 366 -9.14 10.97 3.92
CA TYR A 366 -9.29 10.70 5.36
C TYR A 366 -8.55 11.71 6.25
N PHE A 367 -7.43 12.26 5.78
CA PHE A 367 -6.81 13.45 6.40
C PHE A 367 -7.79 14.63 6.39
N ALA A 368 -8.41 14.91 5.24
CA ALA A 368 -9.36 16.02 5.10
C ALA A 368 -10.61 15.84 5.98
N THR A 369 -11.18 14.64 6.06
CA THR A 369 -12.31 14.35 6.97
C THR A 369 -11.91 14.53 8.43
N SER A 370 -10.69 14.15 8.80
CA SER A 370 -10.16 14.34 10.15
C SER A 370 -9.97 15.83 10.49
N ILE A 371 -9.55 16.67 9.52
CA ILE A 371 -9.52 18.14 9.69
C ILE A 371 -10.92 18.67 9.99
N PHE A 372 -11.94 18.21 9.26
CA PHE A 372 -13.32 18.60 9.56
C PHE A 372 -13.76 18.12 10.95
N SER A 373 -13.44 16.88 11.34
CA SER A 373 -13.75 16.37 12.69
C SER A 373 -13.22 17.27 13.80
N VAL A 374 -12.01 17.82 13.66
CA VAL A 374 -11.42 18.76 14.64
C VAL A 374 -12.30 19.99 14.85
N ILE A 375 -12.87 20.54 13.78
CA ILE A 375 -13.81 21.67 13.87
C ILE A 375 -15.15 21.25 14.45
N GLY A 376 -15.64 20.06 14.08
CA GLY A 376 -16.86 19.49 14.68
C GLY A 376 -16.75 19.38 16.19
N ILE A 377 -15.59 18.92 16.70
CA ILE A 377 -15.31 18.86 18.14
C ILE A 377 -15.37 20.26 18.76
N ILE A 378 -14.73 21.26 18.15
CA ILE A 378 -14.74 22.64 18.66
C ILE A 378 -16.16 23.19 18.73
N GLN A 379 -16.99 22.96 17.70
CA GLN A 379 -18.37 23.40 17.68
C GLN A 379 -19.19 22.77 18.81
N ILE A 380 -18.96 21.48 19.12
CA ILE A 380 -19.61 20.80 20.23
C ILE A 380 -19.21 21.44 21.56
N PHE A 381 -17.92 21.70 21.78
CA PHE A 381 -17.46 22.39 22.99
C PHE A 381 -18.06 23.79 23.12
N GLU A 382 -18.14 24.55 22.04
CA GLU A 382 -18.75 25.88 22.03
C GLU A 382 -20.25 25.83 22.38
N TRP A 383 -21.01 24.94 21.72
CA TRP A 383 -22.44 24.76 21.98
C TRP A 383 -22.74 24.36 23.42
N LEU A 384 -21.95 23.44 23.98
CA LEU A 384 -22.12 22.99 25.36
C LEU A 384 -21.66 24.04 26.37
N ASN A 385 -20.64 24.84 26.05
CA ASN A 385 -20.23 25.98 26.86
C ASN A 385 -21.35 27.01 26.99
N HIS A 386 -22.06 27.30 25.89
CA HIS A 386 -23.22 28.19 25.90
C HIS A 386 -24.37 27.68 26.78
N LYS A 387 -24.46 26.37 26.98
CA LYS A 387 -25.40 25.72 27.91
C LYS A 387 -24.84 25.56 29.33
N HIS A 388 -23.70 26.18 29.64
CA HIS A 388 -23.00 26.07 30.93
C HIS A 388 -22.64 24.62 31.34
N ILE A 389 -22.51 23.71 30.38
CA ILE A 389 -22.08 22.33 30.63
C ILE A 389 -20.55 22.30 30.74
N LYS A 390 -20.04 21.73 31.85
CA LYS A 390 -18.59 21.59 32.08
C LYS A 390 -17.94 20.73 31.00
N PHE A 391 -16.78 21.13 30.51
CA PHE A 391 -16.00 20.43 29.46
C PHE A 391 -15.65 18.97 29.77
N ALA A 392 -15.68 18.54 31.04
CA ALA A 392 -15.43 17.16 31.42
C ALA A 392 -16.41 16.17 30.74
N LEU A 393 -17.70 16.48 30.72
CA LEU A 393 -18.73 15.59 30.16
C LEU A 393 -18.54 15.35 28.65
N PRO A 394 -18.46 16.36 27.77
CA PRO A 394 -18.22 16.13 26.35
C PRO A 394 -16.87 15.46 26.08
N SER A 395 -15.84 15.77 26.88
CA SER A 395 -14.54 15.09 26.76
C SER A 395 -14.69 13.59 26.96
N ILE A 396 -15.41 13.16 28.00
CA ILE A 396 -15.67 11.74 28.29
C ILE A 396 -16.45 11.09 27.15
N VAL A 397 -17.50 11.73 26.63
CA VAL A 397 -18.30 11.18 25.52
C VAL A 397 -17.44 10.96 24.27
N ILE A 398 -16.60 11.94 23.91
CA ILE A 398 -15.71 11.83 22.75
C ILE A 398 -14.64 10.75 22.98
N ILE A 399 -14.08 10.64 24.20
CA ILE A 399 -13.15 9.56 24.58
C ILE A 399 -13.82 8.18 24.40
N VAL A 400 -15.05 8.00 24.88
CA VAL A 400 -15.79 6.74 24.78
C VAL A 400 -16.05 6.38 23.32
N PHE A 401 -16.45 7.34 22.49
CA PHE A 401 -16.65 7.12 21.06
C PHE A 401 -15.36 6.74 20.32
N LEU A 402 -14.24 7.36 20.68
CA LEU A 402 -12.94 6.97 20.16
C LEU A 402 -12.56 5.55 20.60
N ALA A 403 -12.77 5.20 21.87
CA ALA A 403 -12.49 3.85 22.38
C ALA A 403 -13.34 2.79 21.66
N VAL A 404 -14.63 3.06 21.45
CA VAL A 404 -15.52 2.18 20.67
C VAL A 404 -15.01 2.03 19.24
N HIS A 405 -14.60 3.13 18.59
CA HIS A 405 -14.04 3.08 17.23
C HIS A 405 -12.78 2.21 17.17
N ILE A 406 -11.84 2.39 18.11
CA ILE A 406 -10.62 1.58 18.19
C ILE A 406 -10.97 0.08 18.30
N LEU A 407 -11.91 -0.28 19.18
CA LEU A 407 -12.34 -1.67 19.35
C LEU A 407 -12.98 -2.26 18.08
N LEU A 408 -13.78 -1.46 17.36
CA LEU A 408 -14.43 -1.89 16.12
C LEU A 408 -13.43 -2.02 14.95
N THR A 409 -12.39 -1.19 14.93
CA THR A 409 -11.36 -1.21 13.88
C THR A 409 -10.31 -2.29 14.14
N TYR A 410 -9.94 -2.55 15.40
CA TYR A 410 -8.91 -3.53 15.79
C TYR A 410 -9.10 -4.88 15.08
N ASN A 411 -10.30 -5.48 15.19
CA ASN A 411 -10.62 -6.78 14.59
C ASN A 411 -10.66 -6.79 13.04
N LYS A 412 -10.55 -5.62 12.40
CA LYS A 412 -10.51 -5.48 10.93
C LYS A 412 -9.09 -5.35 10.41
N VAL A 413 -8.15 -4.90 11.25
CA VAL A 413 -6.77 -4.60 10.84
C VAL A 413 -5.75 -5.51 11.49
N ASP A 414 -6.10 -6.23 12.56
CA ASP A 414 -5.23 -7.20 13.23
C ASP A 414 -4.62 -8.22 12.24
N GLN A 415 -3.30 -8.30 12.21
CA GLN A 415 -2.52 -9.24 11.40
C GLN A 415 -1.67 -10.22 12.26
N THR A 416 -1.86 -10.28 13.58
CA THR A 416 -0.97 -11.02 14.50
C THR A 416 -0.97 -12.55 14.30
N ASP A 417 -2.03 -13.12 13.72
CA ASP A 417 -2.14 -14.55 13.43
C ASP A 417 -1.89 -14.91 11.94
N ILE A 418 -1.37 -13.97 11.15
CA ILE A 418 -1.12 -14.14 9.72
C ILE A 418 0.26 -14.78 9.48
N TYR A 419 0.28 -16.11 9.45
CA TYR A 419 1.46 -16.91 9.05
C TYR A 419 1.26 -17.67 7.73
N VAL A 420 0.03 -17.66 7.19
CA VAL A 420 -0.36 -18.48 6.05
C VAL A 420 0.49 -18.22 4.80
N PHE A 421 0.90 -16.99 4.53
CA PHE A 421 1.73 -16.64 3.37
C PHE A 421 3.16 -17.16 3.49
N GLU A 422 3.73 -17.05 4.70
CA GLU A 422 5.03 -17.66 5.02
C GLU A 422 4.96 -19.18 4.89
N ASP A 423 4.00 -19.80 5.58
CA ASP A 423 3.86 -21.24 5.61
C ASP A 423 3.61 -21.79 4.20
N TYR A 424 2.70 -21.18 3.43
CA TYR A 424 2.40 -21.58 2.06
C TYR A 424 3.65 -21.50 1.17
N THR A 425 4.36 -20.37 1.20
CA THR A 425 5.55 -20.17 0.36
C THR A 425 6.68 -21.12 0.76
N LYS A 426 6.98 -21.25 2.06
CA LYS A 426 8.03 -22.15 2.54
C LYS A 426 7.68 -23.61 2.27
N GLU A 427 6.43 -24.02 2.45
CA GLU A 427 5.99 -25.40 2.19
C GLU A 427 6.03 -25.76 0.70
N ILE A 428 5.67 -24.83 -0.18
CA ILE A 428 5.86 -24.98 -1.63
C ILE A 428 7.33 -25.23 -1.93
N LEU A 429 8.20 -24.32 -1.51
CA LEU A 429 9.63 -24.40 -1.79
C LEU A 429 10.21 -25.68 -1.19
N ARG A 430 9.78 -26.09 0.01
CA ARG A 430 10.21 -27.34 0.68
C ARG A 430 9.78 -28.60 -0.08
N ALA A 431 8.54 -28.64 -0.57
CA ALA A 431 7.99 -29.82 -1.23
C ALA A 431 8.64 -30.07 -2.60
N SER A 432 9.01 -29.01 -3.31
CA SER A 432 9.67 -29.07 -4.60
C SER A 432 11.03 -29.76 -4.55
N ASP A 433 11.34 -30.51 -5.60
CA ASP A 433 12.61 -31.21 -5.77
C ASP A 433 13.80 -30.24 -5.79
N GLU A 434 14.99 -30.75 -5.45
CA GLU A 434 16.22 -29.96 -5.46
C GLU A 434 16.53 -29.44 -6.87
N ASN A 435 17.03 -28.20 -6.95
CA ASN A 435 17.42 -27.55 -8.21
C ASN A 435 16.28 -27.43 -9.25
N SER A 436 15.03 -27.49 -8.81
CA SER A 436 13.83 -27.43 -9.67
C SER A 436 13.50 -26.02 -10.15
N ILE A 437 12.63 -25.92 -11.15
CA ILE A 437 12.03 -24.68 -11.64
C ILE A 437 10.53 -24.70 -11.34
N ILE A 438 10.01 -23.66 -10.69
CA ILE A 438 8.59 -23.43 -10.48
C ILE A 438 8.15 -22.28 -11.38
N PHE A 439 7.09 -22.54 -12.14
CA PHE A 439 6.46 -21.56 -13.01
C PHE A 439 5.09 -21.16 -12.47
N SER A 440 4.89 -19.89 -12.17
CA SER A 440 3.63 -19.37 -11.60
C SER A 440 3.39 -17.93 -12.03
N TYR A 441 2.18 -17.41 -11.83
CA TYR A 441 1.90 -15.97 -11.82
C TYR A 441 1.16 -15.51 -10.55
N GLN A 442 1.15 -16.32 -9.49
CA GLN A 442 0.51 -15.96 -8.22
C GLN A 442 1.35 -14.95 -7.45
N TRP A 443 1.24 -13.68 -7.86
CA TRP A 443 1.94 -12.56 -7.25
C TRP A 443 1.53 -12.36 -5.79
N ASP A 444 0.22 -12.32 -5.55
CA ASP A 444 -0.38 -11.83 -4.32
C ASP A 444 -0.07 -12.67 -3.07
N PHE A 445 0.40 -13.90 -3.20
CA PHE A 445 0.63 -14.76 -2.02
C PHE A 445 1.73 -15.79 -2.18
N PHE A 446 2.45 -15.81 -3.32
CA PHE A 446 3.57 -16.73 -3.54
C PHE A 446 4.81 -16.03 -4.10
N LEU A 447 4.73 -15.40 -5.29
CA LEU A 447 5.92 -14.89 -5.96
C LEU A 447 6.61 -13.75 -5.19
N SER A 448 5.85 -12.74 -4.75
CA SER A 448 6.38 -11.64 -3.93
C SER A 448 7.00 -12.16 -2.62
N ALA A 449 6.29 -13.04 -1.91
CA ALA A 449 6.79 -13.69 -0.69
C ALA A 449 8.06 -14.53 -0.93
N SER A 450 8.14 -15.23 -2.07
CA SER A 450 9.30 -16.06 -2.43
C SER A 450 10.57 -15.22 -2.56
N TYR A 451 10.49 -13.99 -3.07
CA TYR A 451 11.65 -13.10 -3.16
C TYR A 451 12.27 -12.85 -1.79
N TYR A 452 11.43 -12.61 -0.77
CA TYR A 452 11.92 -12.37 0.59
C TYR A 452 12.58 -13.63 1.16
N PHE A 453 11.88 -14.77 1.14
CA PHE A 453 12.41 -15.98 1.75
C PHE A 453 13.65 -16.50 1.02
N GLN A 454 13.67 -16.45 -0.31
CA GLN A 454 14.81 -16.93 -1.07
C GLN A 454 15.98 -15.96 -0.98
N PHE A 455 15.79 -14.66 -1.23
CA PHE A 455 16.91 -13.73 -1.36
C PHE A 455 17.40 -13.14 -0.04
N VAL A 456 16.50 -12.95 0.94
CA VAL A 456 16.83 -12.37 2.25
C VAL A 456 17.10 -13.47 3.29
N GLU A 457 16.20 -14.45 3.43
CA GLU A 457 16.38 -15.53 4.43
C GLU A 457 17.25 -16.69 3.95
N ASN A 458 17.67 -16.70 2.68
CA ASN A 458 18.45 -17.78 2.07
C ASN A 458 17.74 -19.15 2.10
N TYR A 459 16.40 -19.16 2.07
CA TYR A 459 15.61 -20.37 2.10
C TYR A 459 15.42 -20.95 0.69
N ARG A 460 15.83 -22.21 0.47
CA ARG A 460 15.67 -22.94 -0.81
C ARG A 460 16.07 -22.10 -2.04
N LYS A 461 17.27 -21.50 -1.99
CA LYS A 461 17.85 -20.74 -3.13
C LYS A 461 18.14 -21.62 -4.36
N ASP A 462 18.15 -22.94 -4.20
CA ASP A 462 18.30 -23.91 -5.29
C ASP A 462 17.06 -23.96 -6.20
N VAL A 463 15.87 -23.63 -5.67
CA VAL A 463 14.62 -23.64 -6.44
C VAL A 463 14.50 -22.35 -7.22
N VAL A 464 14.35 -22.45 -8.53
CA VAL A 464 14.17 -21.30 -9.43
C VAL A 464 12.70 -20.96 -9.50
N VAL A 465 12.31 -19.77 -9.08
CA VAL A 465 10.92 -19.29 -9.19
C VAL A 465 10.81 -18.28 -10.33
N ILE A 466 10.00 -18.59 -11.34
CA ILE A 466 9.79 -17.75 -12.53
C ILE A 466 8.35 -17.26 -12.56
N ASP A 467 8.19 -15.95 -12.72
CA ASP A 467 6.90 -15.28 -12.94
C ASP A 467 6.59 -15.20 -14.44
N LYS A 468 5.49 -15.85 -14.85
CA LYS A 468 5.01 -15.83 -16.24
C LYS A 468 4.67 -14.42 -16.74
N GLU A 469 4.09 -13.56 -15.91
CA GLU A 469 3.71 -12.21 -16.32
C GLU A 469 4.94 -11.31 -16.48
N LEU A 470 5.98 -11.52 -15.66
CA LEU A 470 7.22 -10.76 -15.79
C LEU A 470 8.07 -11.21 -16.98
N LEU A 471 7.92 -12.45 -17.49
CA LEU A 471 8.56 -12.86 -18.76
C LEU A 471 8.16 -11.98 -19.95
N ARG A 472 7.01 -11.28 -19.88
CA ARG A 472 6.60 -10.30 -20.89
C ARG A 472 7.43 -9.00 -20.84
N ARG A 473 8.32 -8.83 -19.86
CA ARG A 473 9.07 -7.59 -19.61
C ARG A 473 10.54 -7.75 -20.00
N SER A 474 11.05 -6.77 -20.76
CA SER A 474 12.42 -6.81 -21.29
C SER A 474 13.51 -6.93 -20.22
N TRP A 475 13.28 -6.37 -19.04
CA TRP A 475 14.24 -6.35 -17.93
C TRP A 475 14.27 -7.66 -17.12
N TYR A 476 13.23 -8.49 -17.16
CA TYR A 476 13.09 -9.62 -16.24
C TYR A 476 14.09 -10.74 -16.52
N TYR A 477 14.45 -10.99 -17.78
CA TYR A 477 15.47 -11.98 -18.15
C TYR A 477 16.83 -11.70 -17.48
N LYS A 478 17.22 -10.43 -17.38
CA LYS A 478 18.45 -10.02 -16.69
C LYS A 478 18.35 -10.28 -15.18
N GLN A 479 17.17 -10.10 -14.60
CA GLN A 479 16.92 -10.41 -13.19
C GLN A 479 16.99 -11.93 -12.94
N ILE A 480 16.37 -12.76 -13.80
CA ILE A 480 16.49 -14.22 -13.71
C ILE A 480 17.95 -14.64 -13.79
N GLU A 481 18.72 -14.15 -14.76
CA GLU A 481 20.13 -14.53 -14.91
C GLU A 481 21.00 -14.07 -13.73
N THR A 482 20.64 -12.97 -13.08
CA THR A 482 21.33 -12.48 -11.86
C THR A 482 20.99 -13.35 -10.65
N ALA A 483 19.71 -13.74 -10.49
CA ALA A 483 19.23 -14.55 -9.37
C ALA A 483 19.59 -16.04 -9.52
N TYR A 484 19.53 -16.55 -10.74
CA TYR A 484 19.64 -17.96 -11.12
C TYR A 484 20.49 -18.10 -12.39
N PRO A 485 21.83 -17.98 -12.28
CA PRO A 485 22.72 -18.04 -13.43
C PRO A 485 22.57 -19.33 -14.24
N GLY A 486 22.54 -19.21 -15.57
CA GLY A 486 22.47 -20.34 -16.50
C GLY A 486 21.06 -20.80 -16.87
N VAL A 487 20.00 -20.42 -16.14
CA VAL A 487 18.62 -20.85 -16.45
C VAL A 487 18.14 -20.33 -17.80
N THR A 488 18.48 -19.08 -18.15
CA THR A 488 18.02 -18.47 -19.41
C THR A 488 18.99 -18.71 -20.58
N LYS A 489 20.21 -19.15 -20.29
CA LYS A 489 21.28 -19.31 -21.27
C LYS A 489 20.91 -20.22 -22.46
N PRO A 490 20.25 -21.38 -22.29
CA PRO A 490 19.86 -22.24 -23.40
C PRO A 490 18.91 -21.58 -24.39
N ILE A 491 18.08 -20.63 -23.93
CA ILE A 491 17.01 -20.02 -24.73
C ILE A 491 17.33 -18.59 -25.21
N ASN A 492 18.58 -18.15 -25.05
CA ASN A 492 19.00 -16.78 -25.39
C ASN A 492 18.65 -16.34 -26.81
N ALA A 493 18.71 -17.26 -27.79
CA ALA A 493 18.31 -16.96 -29.16
C ALA A 493 16.84 -16.55 -29.26
N THR A 494 15.95 -17.31 -28.61
CA THR A 494 14.51 -17.02 -28.56
C THR A 494 14.22 -15.75 -27.76
N ILE A 495 14.93 -15.54 -26.63
CA ILE A 495 14.82 -14.29 -25.85
C ILE A 495 15.17 -13.09 -26.72
N ASN A 496 16.29 -13.12 -27.46
CA ASN A 496 16.69 -11.99 -28.30
C ASN A 496 15.66 -11.66 -29.38
N GLN A 497 15.10 -12.68 -30.05
CA GLN A 497 14.02 -12.49 -31.02
C GLN A 497 12.79 -11.83 -30.37
N PHE A 498 12.38 -12.30 -29.19
CA PHE A 498 11.28 -11.72 -28.43
C PHE A 498 11.56 -10.27 -28.04
N LEU A 499 12.75 -9.97 -27.53
CA LEU A 499 13.14 -8.61 -27.11
C LEU A 499 13.16 -7.63 -28.29
N ASP A 500 13.61 -8.08 -29.47
CA ASP A 500 13.55 -7.27 -30.69
C ASP A 500 12.11 -6.99 -31.12
N ALA A 501 11.21 -7.99 -31.01
CA ALA A 501 9.78 -7.83 -31.28
C ALA A 501 9.05 -6.98 -30.22
N LEU A 502 9.51 -7.00 -28.96
CA LEU A 502 8.93 -6.30 -27.82
C LEU A 502 9.31 -4.81 -27.80
N ARG A 503 10.49 -4.45 -28.30
CA ARG A 503 11.02 -3.07 -28.25
C ARG A 503 10.05 -2.01 -28.82
N PRO A 504 9.43 -2.19 -30.01
CA PRO A 504 8.46 -1.23 -30.53
C PRO A 504 7.21 -1.13 -29.65
N PHE A 505 6.73 -2.24 -29.09
CA PHE A 505 5.59 -2.23 -28.16
C PHE A 505 5.87 -1.40 -26.91
N GLU A 506 7.02 -1.60 -26.25
CA GLU A 506 7.41 -0.82 -25.06
C GLU A 506 7.58 0.68 -25.37
N ARG A 507 7.90 1.02 -26.62
CA ARG A 507 8.01 2.40 -27.12
C ARG A 507 6.69 3.00 -27.61
N SER A 508 5.59 2.25 -27.57
CA SER A 508 4.30 2.66 -28.14
C SER A 508 4.38 2.96 -29.65
N GLU A 509 5.25 2.23 -30.34
CA GLU A 509 5.42 2.24 -31.80
C GLU A 509 4.58 1.11 -32.43
N ASN A 510 4.50 1.09 -33.77
CA ASN A 510 3.83 0.00 -34.48
C ASN A 510 4.59 -1.32 -34.29
N PHE A 511 3.90 -2.36 -33.84
CA PHE A 511 4.46 -3.68 -33.56
C PHE A 511 3.57 -4.79 -34.13
N ASN A 512 4.16 -5.98 -34.30
CA ASN A 512 3.41 -7.16 -34.73
C ASN A 512 2.96 -7.96 -33.49
N ALA A 513 1.69 -7.80 -33.10
CA ALA A 513 1.12 -8.48 -31.93
C ALA A 513 1.13 -10.01 -32.06
N GLN A 514 0.87 -10.54 -33.26
CA GLN A 514 0.87 -11.98 -33.50
C GLN A 514 2.27 -12.57 -33.33
N LEU A 515 3.30 -11.90 -33.87
CA LEU A 515 4.69 -12.31 -33.70
C LEU A 515 5.10 -12.26 -32.23
N LEU A 516 4.75 -11.18 -31.53
CA LEU A 516 5.09 -11.00 -30.12
C LEU A 516 4.47 -12.10 -29.24
N GLU A 517 3.19 -12.40 -29.44
CA GLU A 517 2.51 -13.48 -28.73
C GLU A 517 3.11 -14.86 -29.08
N THR A 518 3.40 -15.11 -30.36
CA THR A 518 4.04 -16.37 -30.81
C THR A 518 5.41 -16.57 -30.14
N LEU A 519 6.24 -15.53 -30.09
CA LEU A 519 7.56 -15.58 -29.46
C LEU A 519 7.46 -15.72 -27.94
N PHE A 520 6.48 -15.07 -27.31
CA PHE A 520 6.24 -15.23 -25.87
C PHE A 520 5.85 -16.68 -25.52
N GLN A 521 4.94 -17.28 -26.27
CA GLN A 521 4.57 -18.69 -26.11
C GLN A 521 5.79 -19.60 -26.31
N LYS A 522 6.60 -19.31 -27.35
CA LYS A 522 7.84 -20.04 -27.61
C LYS A 522 8.84 -19.94 -26.47
N ILE A 523 8.99 -18.79 -25.81
CA ILE A 523 9.85 -18.66 -24.61
C ILE A 523 9.41 -19.63 -23.52
N MET A 524 8.11 -19.69 -23.23
CA MET A 524 7.58 -20.58 -22.18
C MET A 524 7.84 -22.05 -22.53
N THR A 525 7.58 -22.45 -23.76
CA THR A 525 7.83 -23.83 -24.23
C THR A 525 9.31 -24.17 -24.23
N ASP A 526 10.17 -23.29 -24.74
CA ASP A 526 11.62 -23.49 -24.80
C ASP A 526 12.25 -23.51 -23.39
N LEU A 527 11.75 -22.71 -22.45
CA LEU A 527 12.19 -22.73 -21.05
C LEU A 527 12.03 -24.13 -20.45
N VAL A 528 10.91 -24.81 -20.73
CA VAL A 528 10.71 -26.20 -20.33
C VAL A 528 11.62 -27.12 -21.15
N ALA A 529 11.54 -27.05 -22.48
CA ALA A 529 12.23 -27.97 -23.39
C ALA A 529 13.73 -28.07 -23.14
N LEU A 530 14.38 -26.93 -22.88
CA LEU A 530 15.84 -26.85 -22.77
C LEU A 530 16.35 -26.94 -21.32
N ASN A 531 15.46 -27.10 -20.33
CA ASN A 531 15.85 -27.28 -18.92
C ASN A 531 15.33 -28.58 -18.29
N VAL A 532 14.29 -29.21 -18.86
CA VAL A 532 13.60 -30.36 -18.24
C VAL A 532 14.48 -31.61 -18.07
N ASP A 533 15.55 -31.74 -18.85
CA ASP A 533 16.52 -32.84 -18.72
C ASP A 533 17.50 -32.64 -17.53
N GLU A 534 17.73 -31.39 -17.12
CA GLU A 534 18.65 -31.05 -16.01
C GLU A 534 17.90 -30.69 -14.71
N ARG A 535 16.66 -30.23 -14.82
CA ARG A 535 15.88 -29.67 -13.72
C ARG A 535 14.45 -30.18 -13.77
N THR A 536 13.94 -30.58 -12.60
CA THR A 536 12.50 -30.85 -12.46
C THR A 536 11.72 -29.56 -12.66
N PHE A 537 10.62 -29.62 -13.43
CA PHE A 537 9.78 -28.46 -13.72
C PHE A 537 8.41 -28.61 -13.05
N TYR A 538 7.93 -27.54 -12.41
CA TYR A 538 6.63 -27.44 -11.78
C TYR A 538 5.81 -26.29 -12.40
N ILE A 539 4.53 -26.53 -12.62
CA ILE A 539 3.58 -25.59 -13.22
C ILE A 539 2.47 -25.27 -12.22
N GLY A 540 2.25 -23.98 -12.02
CA GLY A 540 1.16 -23.39 -11.24
C GLY A 540 -0.21 -23.95 -11.62
N PRO A 541 -1.08 -24.28 -10.65
CA PRO A 541 -2.47 -24.66 -10.97
C PRO A 541 -3.18 -23.60 -11.82
N GLU A 542 -2.89 -22.33 -11.57
CA GLU A 542 -3.43 -21.21 -12.32
C GLU A 542 -2.95 -21.17 -13.78
N ILE A 543 -1.71 -21.58 -14.06
CA ILE A 543 -1.19 -21.69 -15.44
C ILE A 543 -1.87 -22.85 -16.16
N PHE A 544 -2.00 -24.00 -15.48
CA PHE A 544 -2.71 -25.13 -16.04
C PHE A 544 -4.15 -24.78 -16.44
N GLU A 545 -4.89 -24.15 -15.52
CA GLU A 545 -6.30 -23.83 -15.73
C GLU A 545 -6.52 -22.70 -16.73
N ASN A 546 -5.68 -21.66 -16.73
CA ASN A 546 -5.95 -20.46 -17.53
C ASN A 546 -5.17 -20.37 -18.84
N GLU A 547 -4.03 -21.03 -18.96
CA GLU A 547 -3.13 -20.93 -20.12
C GLU A 547 -3.11 -22.24 -20.91
N MET A 548 -2.83 -23.37 -20.25
CA MET A 548 -2.70 -24.66 -20.93
C MET A 548 -4.03 -25.17 -21.49
N GLN A 549 -5.12 -25.07 -20.71
CA GLN A 549 -6.46 -25.45 -21.19
C GLN A 549 -6.95 -24.58 -22.35
N LYS A 550 -6.47 -23.33 -22.44
CA LYS A 550 -6.75 -22.41 -23.55
C LYS A 550 -5.76 -22.54 -24.71
N LYS A 551 -4.82 -23.49 -24.64
CA LYS A 551 -3.74 -23.74 -25.63
C LYS A 551 -2.78 -22.55 -25.82
N GLN A 552 -2.72 -21.64 -24.86
CA GLN A 552 -1.79 -20.49 -24.84
C GLN A 552 -0.40 -20.88 -24.32
N PHE A 553 -0.29 -22.00 -23.63
CA PHE A 553 0.98 -22.60 -23.24
C PHE A 553 0.92 -24.12 -23.49
N GLN A 554 1.93 -24.66 -24.17
CA GLN A 554 2.00 -26.08 -24.49
C GLN A 554 3.37 -26.62 -24.09
N LEU A 555 3.36 -27.84 -23.56
CA LEU A 555 4.58 -28.56 -23.24
C LEU A 555 5.28 -29.03 -24.53
N PRO A 556 6.60 -29.27 -24.47
CA PRO A 556 7.32 -29.92 -25.56
C PRO A 556 6.77 -31.32 -25.83
N GLU A 557 6.93 -31.79 -27.06
CA GLU A 557 6.47 -33.14 -27.45
C GLU A 557 7.11 -34.22 -26.57
N GLY A 558 6.31 -35.21 -26.17
CA GLY A 558 6.74 -36.30 -25.29
C GLY A 558 6.71 -35.98 -23.78
N TYR A 559 6.35 -34.75 -23.39
CA TYR A 559 6.17 -34.36 -22.00
C TYR A 559 4.69 -34.17 -21.64
N THR A 560 4.34 -34.55 -20.43
CA THR A 560 3.02 -34.35 -19.83
C THR A 560 3.15 -33.73 -18.45
N ILE A 561 2.01 -33.46 -17.82
CA ILE A 561 1.95 -33.00 -16.43
C ILE A 561 1.22 -34.02 -15.56
N VAL A 562 1.68 -34.17 -14.34
CA VAL A 562 1.01 -34.96 -13.30
C VAL A 562 0.76 -34.08 -12.08
N PRO A 563 -0.41 -34.20 -11.41
CA PRO A 563 -0.62 -33.49 -10.16
C PRO A 563 0.41 -33.93 -9.11
N ASP A 564 0.98 -32.97 -8.39
CA ASP A 564 1.79 -33.15 -7.18
C ASP A 564 1.05 -32.47 -6.00
N ILE A 565 1.73 -32.17 -4.88
CA ILE A 565 1.10 -31.63 -3.67
C ILE A 565 0.52 -30.22 -3.91
N PHE A 566 1.32 -29.30 -4.45
CA PHE A 566 0.94 -27.89 -4.64
C PHE A 566 0.89 -27.45 -6.11
N PHE A 567 1.55 -28.20 -6.99
CA PHE A 567 1.78 -27.86 -8.40
C PHE A 567 1.61 -29.09 -9.29
N PHE A 568 1.57 -28.86 -10.59
CA PHE A 568 1.73 -29.92 -11.57
C PHE A 568 3.21 -30.16 -11.86
N LYS A 569 3.70 -31.39 -11.74
CA LYS A 569 5.06 -31.78 -12.11
C LYS A 569 5.10 -32.15 -13.60
N VAL A 570 6.05 -31.60 -14.34
CA VAL A 570 6.30 -31.97 -15.75
C VAL A 570 7.09 -33.27 -15.76
N VAL A 571 6.62 -34.25 -16.53
CA VAL A 571 7.19 -35.61 -16.62
C VAL A 571 7.24 -36.08 -18.06
N LYS A 572 8.11 -37.06 -18.34
CA LYS A 572 8.25 -37.65 -19.67
C LYS A 572 7.28 -38.83 -19.82
N GLY A 573 6.54 -38.85 -20.93
CA GLY A 573 5.58 -39.92 -21.22
C GLY A 573 4.32 -39.88 -20.35
N ASN A 574 3.65 -41.03 -20.24
CA ASN A 574 2.37 -41.22 -19.54
C ASN A 574 2.46 -42.26 -18.42
N ASP A 575 3.68 -42.67 -18.05
CA ASP A 575 3.88 -43.67 -17.00
C ASP A 575 3.50 -43.11 -15.62
N TYR A 576 3.24 -44.01 -14.69
CA TYR A 576 2.95 -43.64 -13.30
C TYR A 576 4.15 -42.94 -12.66
N VAL A 577 3.91 -41.77 -12.08
CA VAL A 577 4.91 -41.01 -11.32
C VAL A 577 4.43 -40.80 -9.89
N GLU A 578 5.16 -41.40 -8.95
CA GLU A 578 4.90 -41.27 -7.52
C GLU A 578 5.25 -39.85 -7.01
N ALA A 579 4.45 -39.33 -6.08
CA ALA A 579 4.67 -38.05 -5.42
C ALA A 579 4.90 -38.23 -3.92
N LYS A 580 5.55 -37.25 -3.29
CA LYS A 580 5.79 -37.26 -1.84
C LYS A 580 4.45 -37.26 -1.07
N ASN A 581 4.48 -37.77 0.17
CA ASN A 581 3.35 -37.64 1.08
C ASN A 581 3.09 -36.16 1.39
N PRO A 582 1.82 -35.73 1.56
CA PRO A 582 1.47 -34.34 1.79
C PRO A 582 1.69 -33.93 3.26
N ASP A 583 2.94 -33.92 3.71
CA ASP A 583 3.33 -33.67 5.11
C ASP A 583 3.53 -32.18 5.45
N PHE A 584 2.81 -31.29 4.75
CA PHE A 584 2.89 -29.85 4.97
C PHE A 584 2.10 -29.39 6.19
N LYS A 585 2.49 -28.24 6.77
CA LYS A 585 1.77 -27.58 7.85
C LYS A 585 1.59 -26.10 7.53
N ILE A 586 0.34 -25.67 7.39
CA ILE A 586 -0.01 -24.27 7.09
C ILE A 586 -0.97 -23.76 8.16
N ARG A 587 -0.59 -22.66 8.82
CA ARG A 587 -1.37 -22.00 9.86
C ARG A 587 -2.30 -20.98 9.21
N PHE A 588 -3.56 -21.38 9.00
CA PHE A 588 -4.60 -20.45 8.59
C PHE A 588 -5.06 -19.60 9.77
N PRO A 589 -5.29 -18.29 9.56
CA PRO A 589 -5.77 -17.42 10.61
C PRO A 589 -7.22 -17.74 10.99
N LYS A 590 -7.63 -17.28 12.17
CA LYS A 590 -9.00 -17.46 12.68
C LYS A 590 -10.02 -16.79 11.76
N LYS A 591 -9.66 -15.61 11.23
CA LYS A 591 -10.49 -14.85 10.29
C LYS A 591 -9.94 -15.01 8.88
N ARG A 592 -10.69 -15.70 8.03
CA ARG A 592 -10.32 -15.90 6.62
C ARG A 592 -10.76 -14.72 5.77
N ASN A 593 -9.95 -14.43 4.75
CA ASN A 593 -10.25 -13.46 3.70
C ASN A 593 -10.15 -14.18 2.35
N TYR A 594 -10.34 -13.42 1.26
CA TYR A 594 -10.25 -13.93 -0.10
C TYR A 594 -8.95 -14.69 -0.39
N TYR A 595 -7.79 -14.19 0.03
CA TYR A 595 -6.49 -14.83 -0.21
C TYR A 595 -6.36 -16.15 0.55
N HIS A 596 -6.78 -16.18 1.82
CA HIS A 596 -6.75 -17.39 2.65
C HIS A 596 -7.64 -18.49 2.07
N GLU A 597 -8.85 -18.14 1.63
CA GLU A 597 -9.76 -19.07 0.98
C GLU A 597 -9.23 -19.54 -0.38
N THR A 598 -8.53 -18.67 -1.11
CA THR A 598 -7.93 -19.00 -2.40
C THR A 598 -6.79 -20.02 -2.22
N ILE A 599 -5.89 -19.80 -1.26
CA ILE A 599 -4.82 -20.75 -0.93
C ILE A 599 -5.41 -22.12 -0.54
N GLU A 600 -6.42 -22.14 0.33
CA GLU A 600 -7.13 -23.38 0.69
C GLU A 600 -7.72 -24.08 -0.54
N LYS A 601 -8.38 -23.32 -1.43
CA LYS A 601 -8.98 -23.86 -2.66
C LYS A 601 -7.96 -24.49 -3.58
N LEU A 602 -6.81 -23.82 -3.78
CA LEU A 602 -5.72 -24.30 -4.62
C LEU A 602 -5.11 -25.59 -4.05
N ILE A 603 -4.79 -25.61 -2.76
CA ILE A 603 -4.20 -26.80 -2.12
C ILE A 603 -5.18 -27.97 -2.15
N GLY A 604 -6.43 -27.75 -1.71
CA GLY A 604 -7.46 -28.78 -1.73
C GLY A 604 -7.70 -29.33 -3.13
N GLY A 605 -7.72 -28.45 -4.14
CA GLY A 605 -7.90 -28.82 -5.54
C GLY A 605 -6.76 -29.69 -6.06
N MET A 606 -5.52 -29.34 -5.74
CA MET A 606 -4.34 -30.13 -6.10
C MET A 606 -4.32 -31.50 -5.43
N LEU A 607 -4.64 -31.57 -4.14
CA LEU A 607 -4.72 -32.85 -3.42
C LEU A 607 -5.83 -33.77 -3.98
N VAL A 608 -7.00 -33.22 -4.36
CA VAL A 608 -8.04 -34.00 -5.05
C VAL A 608 -7.56 -34.50 -6.40
N ARG A 609 -6.91 -33.64 -7.20
CA ARG A 609 -6.35 -34.03 -8.51
C ARG A 609 -5.30 -35.13 -8.34
N ARG A 610 -4.44 -35.04 -7.32
CA ARG A 610 -3.47 -36.09 -7.00
C ARG A 610 -4.13 -37.40 -6.60
N ALA A 611 -5.14 -37.36 -5.73
CA ALA A 611 -5.87 -38.57 -5.34
C ALA A 611 -6.56 -39.27 -6.54
N LEU A 612 -7.14 -38.49 -7.45
CA LEU A 612 -7.72 -39.01 -8.69
C LEU A 612 -6.64 -39.63 -9.60
N TYR A 613 -5.47 -39.01 -9.71
CA TYR A 613 -4.34 -39.58 -10.45
C TYR A 613 -3.87 -40.91 -9.85
N GLU A 614 -3.73 -41.01 -8.52
CA GLU A 614 -3.38 -42.28 -7.87
C GLU A 614 -4.41 -43.39 -8.18
N MET A 615 -5.71 -43.06 -8.19
CA MET A 615 -6.76 -44.01 -8.56
C MET A 615 -6.71 -44.46 -10.02
N GLN A 616 -6.33 -43.58 -10.95
CA GLN A 616 -6.18 -43.93 -12.37
C GLN A 616 -5.12 -45.01 -12.61
N PHE A 617 -4.19 -45.19 -11.67
CA PHE A 617 -3.12 -46.20 -11.71
C PHE A 617 -3.29 -47.29 -10.63
N ASP A 618 -4.53 -47.51 -10.17
CA ASP A 618 -4.89 -48.55 -9.19
C ASP A 618 -4.15 -48.43 -7.83
N LYS A 619 -3.72 -47.22 -7.44
CA LYS A 619 -3.03 -46.92 -6.16
C LYS A 619 -3.99 -46.37 -5.11
N LEU A 620 -5.05 -47.14 -4.78
CA LEU A 620 -6.10 -46.67 -3.87
C LEU A 620 -5.59 -46.27 -2.47
N GLU A 621 -4.65 -47.03 -1.88
CA GLU A 621 -4.07 -46.70 -0.57
C GLU A 621 -3.32 -45.37 -0.58
N ARG A 622 -2.66 -45.04 -1.69
CA ARG A 622 -1.99 -43.74 -1.86
C ARG A 622 -3.01 -42.61 -2.03
N ALA A 623 -4.09 -42.84 -2.78
CA ALA A 623 -5.17 -41.87 -2.91
C ALA A 623 -5.79 -41.49 -1.54
N LYS A 624 -5.93 -42.46 -0.62
CA LYS A 624 -6.41 -42.23 0.75
C LYS A 624 -5.56 -41.22 1.51
N VAL A 625 -4.22 -41.33 1.43
CA VAL A 625 -3.29 -40.44 2.13
C VAL A 625 -3.59 -38.97 1.82
N TYR A 626 -3.83 -38.64 0.55
CA TYR A 626 -4.16 -37.27 0.13
C TYR A 626 -5.54 -36.82 0.59
N ILE A 627 -6.54 -37.71 0.55
CA ILE A 627 -7.89 -37.40 1.02
C ILE A 627 -7.97 -37.24 2.54
N ASP A 628 -7.27 -38.06 3.30
CA ASP A 628 -7.19 -37.95 4.75
C ASP A 628 -6.46 -36.67 5.15
N LYS A 629 -5.46 -36.24 4.37
CA LYS A 629 -4.84 -34.92 4.53
C LYS A 629 -5.85 -33.79 4.34
N ILE A 630 -6.67 -33.83 3.29
CA ILE A 630 -7.74 -32.83 3.07
C ILE A 630 -8.70 -32.84 4.26
N ARG A 631 -9.20 -33.99 4.69
CA ARG A 631 -10.13 -34.10 5.82
C ARG A 631 -9.54 -33.54 7.12
N THR A 632 -8.23 -33.70 7.31
CA THR A 632 -7.51 -33.21 8.49
C THR A 632 -7.29 -31.70 8.48
N VAL A 633 -6.84 -31.13 7.35
CA VAL A 633 -6.45 -29.72 7.26
C VAL A 633 -7.59 -28.82 6.80
N PHE A 634 -8.47 -29.34 5.96
CA PHE A 634 -9.60 -28.64 5.33
C PHE A 634 -10.90 -29.45 5.47
N PRO A 635 -11.44 -29.61 6.70
CA PRO A 635 -12.58 -30.50 6.97
C PRO A 635 -13.84 -30.14 6.18
N ASN A 636 -13.99 -28.89 5.76
CA ASN A 636 -15.14 -28.40 4.98
C ASN A 636 -14.90 -28.38 3.46
N TYR A 637 -13.73 -28.83 2.99
CA TYR A 637 -13.42 -28.83 1.56
C TYR A 637 -14.26 -29.89 0.83
N PRO A 638 -14.94 -29.55 -0.28
CA PRO A 638 -15.79 -30.50 -0.99
C PRO A 638 -14.94 -31.56 -1.71
N ILE A 639 -15.15 -32.83 -1.34
CA ILE A 639 -14.51 -33.97 -1.99
C ILE A 639 -15.52 -34.61 -2.95
N PRO A 640 -15.17 -34.88 -4.23
CA PRO A 640 -16.07 -35.52 -5.18
C PRO A 640 -16.66 -36.83 -4.64
N SER A 641 -17.98 -37.04 -4.80
CA SER A 641 -18.69 -38.20 -4.24
C SER A 641 -18.10 -39.54 -4.67
N GLY A 642 -17.79 -39.69 -5.97
CA GLY A 642 -17.18 -40.92 -6.50
C GLY A 642 -15.82 -41.25 -5.86
N LEU A 643 -15.02 -40.24 -5.53
CA LEU A 643 -13.74 -40.41 -4.84
C LEU A 643 -13.93 -40.80 -3.36
N SER A 644 -14.90 -40.17 -2.69
CA SER A 644 -15.25 -40.48 -1.30
C SER A 644 -15.80 -41.91 -1.17
N GLU A 645 -16.69 -42.32 -2.08
CA GLU A 645 -17.25 -43.68 -2.10
C GLU A 645 -16.19 -44.75 -2.35
N ALA A 646 -15.30 -44.55 -3.33
CA ALA A 646 -14.23 -45.50 -3.65
C ALA A 646 -13.31 -45.73 -2.45
N ILE A 647 -12.96 -44.66 -1.73
CA ILE A 647 -12.13 -44.75 -0.52
C ILE A 647 -12.88 -45.46 0.61
N ASN A 648 -14.12 -45.09 0.88
CA ASN A 648 -14.89 -45.66 2.00
C ASN A 648 -15.22 -47.15 1.81
N ARG A 649 -15.43 -47.62 0.57
CA ARG A 649 -15.68 -49.05 0.28
C ARG A 649 -14.47 -49.96 0.56
N SER A 650 -13.26 -49.41 0.48
CA SER A 650 -12.05 -50.19 0.75
C SER A 650 -11.70 -50.28 2.24
N THR A 651 -12.11 -49.31 3.06
CA THR A 651 -11.97 -49.37 4.52
C THR A 651 -12.94 -50.37 5.14
N SER A 652 -14.14 -50.54 4.57
CA SER A 652 -15.09 -51.57 5.02
C SER A 652 -14.67 -52.99 4.66
N SER A 653 -13.94 -53.20 3.56
CA SER A 653 -13.40 -54.53 3.21
C SER A 653 -12.17 -54.95 4.05
N MET A 654 -11.45 -54.00 4.66
CA MET A 654 -10.34 -54.28 5.57
C MET A 654 -10.79 -54.61 7.01
N ASN A 655 -11.96 -54.15 7.44
CA ASN A 655 -12.51 -54.45 8.78
C ASN A 655 -13.32 -55.76 8.84
N LEU A 656 -13.45 -56.46 7.71
CA LEU A 656 -14.19 -57.74 7.58
C LEU A 656 -13.27 -58.96 7.35
N ASN A 657 -11.95 -58.74 7.35
CA ASN A 657 -10.91 -59.77 7.44
C ASN A 657 -10.14 -59.58 8.74
#